data_AF-A0A1C2IKK9-F1
#
_entry.id   AF-A0A1C2IKK9-F1
#
_cell.length_a   1.000
_cell.length_b   1.000
_cell.length_c   1.000
_cell.angle_alpha   90.00
_cell.angle_beta   90.00
_cell.angle_gamma   90.00
#
_symmetry.space_group_name_H-M   'P 1'
#
loop_
_entity.id
_entity.type
_entity.pdbx_description
1 polymer ?
#
loop_
_entity_poly.entity_id
_entity_poly.type
_entity_poly.pdbx_seq_one_letter_code
_entity_poly.pdbx_strand_id
1 'polypeptide(L)'
;MADAHADAPHQAGLRQSLRSLAVGFAWVSAVLVAGAMLLILAAYLLFIYRPELLRDYLRNALVEHFSEPVQLSVIRTGWKGGPTVQFQHLLIGSAAHPDLSLNDVDLRFFALPLLAGNVLVRELDVASGSVKLLKNAQGQWHLAGLKPSHSNGRFNLKLDPARLQIQHFLIELPDNQHSTDLHLQWLSTGGLRPDMQIHLDWAKGGSLQYAGAAGNGQWALHGLPVAWLHKLEGRLPALQGVLSAKGSLVWQDGLSSALDGHFQWQHPGFTGSKATGVQGQLRWQGFTHSGQLEISPISGISAQPLSARLRLHWKGRLQGDFSAKRLPVQLVMDIAGPLLPAHWQNWRQSSWHGNLRDMQVHFARIRNSQKLGWQLQTRLDDLDIPALGQAPGLDGLSGHLDFQPQQFSLHLQSRQLKVFWPRYFAHSWFLQKVSGHISGRWNAQHWSLQAAPLLVYGPGDLQLTASIGPQQLHLQARLQHLPARDINTFLPNQGISPALQRWLSMAFLSGTLDKADLRWRGPWQHLPQNHNHDHLNLQAHFHNVHLHYAARWPDAEHLDARLLWTGNTLTVRSHGDISGIPVREAQVSIGNLDTALASPLYAEINTPLPMAKLLPCLRQTPILRHAQTPPLQLSGEGQLHLALKVPFHHEKTQVQGVLALQKAGVKMGNWRAESISGPIHFQRDAINAKNLQGQFVGGPAQVSLQAKALDQQTHLQMQLQGSLQAGQLPLPQSWQSRLHGVIPYQVSGTLENGRLRLLGSARLQRSRSSLPAPFNWSYADETPVSISGQGLWDRAFDLTVHAAQGQARLSWKSEGRHWQWRAAALRLGAGPLPKMPGYGVRIDGQGQVLPVDEWFALLPAGGPGGRLPTTRFDLHWQQVQLLGQVWQHTRILGEARGRNWHLRWRSPQSAGKLTYQAARIPAQAAAIHLDVQKLVLSPAQTEPLQSARRASGMTSSPAWASGGPLDLDAHMDHLDWRGHLAHDVSLQAERSPSGWQLSALKGEWLGSHWDLSGAWLPHDGGMTTVQGTVQSHNIGPALEALGMNSLEYGQARYTGKISWPGAPWNWNVQHLQGTIQSHIKNGRLKKMGTDVSWLVYVNPTTLLKDLLTLDYRPLFGEGLFFHALSAKFVLGKGLARSQDIRLNSSALAMHGAGTLDMVDQQMNLNLQVYPLQSFDWLLGDFPLLGPALFGHSGKVLELNYLAQGSWEHPMVTRISSSSAKDK
;
A
#
# COMPACT_ATOMS: atom_id res chain seq x y z
N MET A 1 -122.92 20.19 11.09
CA MET A 1 -123.17 18.88 10.46
C MET A 1 -122.41 17.83 11.27
N ALA A 2 -123.05 16.89 11.95
CA ALA A 2 -124.48 16.75 12.28
C ALA A 2 -124.60 15.90 13.56
N ASP A 3 -125.50 16.29 14.47
CA ASP A 3 -126.56 15.50 15.13
C ASP A 3 -126.22 14.18 15.90
N ALA A 4 -126.89 13.81 17.00
CA ALA A 4 -127.88 14.48 17.88
C ALA A 4 -128.13 13.64 19.18
N HIS A 5 -129.01 14.13 20.08
CA HIS A 5 -129.72 13.44 21.20
C HIS A 5 -128.91 13.09 22.49
N ALA A 6 -129.45 13.03 23.73
CA ALA A 6 -130.77 13.33 24.36
C ALA A 6 -130.68 13.08 25.90
N ASP A 7 -131.54 13.54 26.85
CA ASP A 7 -132.51 14.66 26.89
C ASP A 7 -133.01 15.02 28.33
N ALA A 8 -133.58 16.23 28.48
CA ALA A 8 -134.71 16.63 29.37
C ALA A 8 -134.64 16.41 30.94
N PRO A 9 -135.70 16.70 31.76
CA PRO A 9 -135.60 17.77 32.79
C PRO A 9 -136.21 17.44 34.19
N HIS A 10 -136.27 18.40 35.14
CA HIS A 10 -137.47 18.58 35.99
C HIS A 10 -137.53 19.82 36.93
N GLN A 11 -138.79 20.19 37.23
CA GLN A 11 -139.36 20.84 38.44
C GLN A 11 -139.27 22.37 38.66
N ALA A 12 -140.44 23.00 38.55
CA ALA A 12 -140.72 24.36 38.99
C ALA A 12 -141.56 24.35 40.29
N GLY A 13 -140.97 24.76 41.41
CA GLY A 13 -141.65 24.91 42.71
C GLY A 13 -141.20 26.12 43.55
N LEU A 14 -140.31 26.95 43.03
CA LEU A 14 -139.52 27.93 43.81
C LEU A 14 -140.00 29.39 43.73
N ARG A 15 -141.07 29.70 43.00
CA ARG A 15 -141.40 31.10 42.63
C ARG A 15 -142.13 31.94 43.69
N GLN A 16 -142.63 31.36 44.78
CA GLN A 16 -143.35 32.11 45.82
C GLN A 16 -142.54 32.38 47.10
N SER A 17 -141.43 31.66 47.32
CA SER A 17 -140.47 31.92 48.41
C SER A 17 -139.31 32.86 48.02
N LEU A 18 -139.03 33.02 46.72
CA LEU A 18 -137.91 33.85 46.24
C LEU A 18 -138.14 35.37 46.35
N ARG A 19 -139.38 35.87 46.43
CA ARG A 19 -139.64 37.33 46.48
C ARG A 19 -139.40 37.96 47.86
N SER A 20 -139.61 37.24 48.96
CA SER A 20 -139.22 37.71 50.31
C SER A 20 -137.71 37.59 50.54
N LEU A 21 -137.08 36.53 50.00
CA LEU A 21 -135.62 36.40 49.99
C LEU A 21 -134.94 37.51 49.17
N ALA A 22 -135.49 37.92 48.03
CA ALA A 22 -134.89 38.96 47.18
C ALA A 22 -134.73 40.33 47.87
N VAL A 23 -135.69 40.74 48.71
CA VAL A 23 -135.61 42.02 49.44
C VAL A 23 -134.61 41.94 50.61
N GLY A 24 -134.55 40.79 51.29
CA GLY A 24 -133.51 40.53 52.30
C GLY A 24 -132.11 40.47 51.68
N PHE A 25 -131.96 39.82 50.52
CA PHE A 25 -130.69 39.76 49.80
C PHE A 25 -130.27 41.13 49.25
N ALA A 26 -131.21 41.97 48.81
CA ALA A 26 -130.92 43.34 48.41
C ALA A 26 -130.32 44.15 49.58
N TRP A 27 -130.88 44.07 50.78
CA TRP A 27 -130.31 44.73 51.97
C TRP A 27 -128.97 44.14 52.42
N VAL A 28 -128.83 42.81 52.45
CA VAL A 28 -127.56 42.16 52.80
C VAL A 28 -126.48 42.48 51.76
N SER A 29 -126.82 42.55 50.47
CA SER A 29 -125.90 42.97 49.40
C SER A 29 -125.57 44.46 49.45
N ALA A 30 -126.51 45.33 49.83
CA ALA A 30 -126.23 46.75 50.03
C ALA A 30 -125.28 46.97 51.22
N VAL A 31 -125.47 46.23 52.33
CA VAL A 31 -124.56 46.25 53.49
C VAL A 31 -123.21 45.61 53.17
N LEU A 32 -123.16 44.53 52.37
CA LEU A 32 -121.90 43.93 51.89
C LEU A 32 -121.16 44.84 50.91
N VAL A 33 -121.86 45.55 50.01
CA VAL A 33 -121.25 46.50 49.07
C VAL A 33 -120.80 47.76 49.81
N ALA A 34 -121.58 48.27 50.77
CA ALA A 34 -121.16 49.37 51.63
C ALA A 34 -119.97 48.97 52.53
N GLY A 35 -119.96 47.75 53.09
CA GLY A 35 -118.86 47.19 53.86
C GLY A 35 -117.61 46.93 53.01
N ALA A 36 -117.77 46.45 51.78
CA ALA A 36 -116.68 46.29 50.81
C ALA A 36 -116.15 47.65 50.34
N MET A 37 -117.01 48.65 50.09
CA MET A 37 -116.57 50.02 49.82
C MET A 37 -115.87 50.63 51.03
N LEU A 38 -116.32 50.38 52.26
CA LEU A 38 -115.62 50.82 53.48
C LEU A 38 -114.27 50.12 53.67
N LEU A 39 -114.15 48.82 53.35
CA LEU A 39 -112.88 48.10 53.39
C LEU A 39 -111.94 48.52 52.26
N ILE A 40 -112.45 48.77 51.05
CA ILE A 40 -111.68 49.31 49.93
C ILE A 40 -111.24 50.74 50.24
N LEU A 41 -112.10 51.58 50.82
CA LEU A 41 -111.77 52.94 51.26
C LEU A 41 -110.76 52.93 52.42
N ALA A 42 -110.91 52.02 53.39
CA ALA A 42 -109.96 51.85 54.48
C ALA A 42 -108.60 51.38 53.94
N ALA A 43 -108.57 50.39 53.04
CA ALA A 43 -107.34 49.93 52.39
C ALA A 43 -106.70 51.02 51.51
N TYR A 44 -107.50 51.78 50.77
CA TYR A 44 -107.07 52.93 49.95
C TYR A 44 -106.45 54.02 50.81
N LEU A 45 -107.10 54.39 51.92
CA LEU A 45 -106.56 55.32 52.91
C LEU A 45 -105.27 54.78 53.55
N LEU A 46 -105.21 53.49 53.91
CA LEU A 46 -104.02 52.89 54.52
C LEU A 46 -102.82 52.86 53.54
N PHE A 47 -103.06 52.56 52.26
CA PHE A 47 -102.03 52.48 51.21
C PHE A 47 -101.50 53.85 50.75
N ILE A 48 -102.27 54.93 50.92
CA ILE A 48 -101.89 56.30 50.55
C ILE A 48 -101.36 57.09 51.76
N TYR A 49 -101.99 57.02 52.93
CA TYR A 49 -101.59 57.79 54.12
C TYR A 49 -100.51 57.13 55.00
N ARG A 50 -100.21 55.83 54.82
CA ARG A 50 -99.19 55.10 55.62
C ARG A 50 -98.24 54.23 54.76
N PRO A 51 -97.56 54.77 53.74
CA PRO A 51 -96.65 54.00 52.88
C PRO A 51 -95.44 53.39 53.63
N GLU A 52 -95.12 53.90 54.83
CA GLU A 52 -94.06 53.42 55.71
C GLU A 52 -94.28 51.96 56.16
N LEU A 53 -95.52 51.56 56.47
CA LEU A 53 -95.84 50.19 56.88
C LEU A 53 -95.57 49.17 55.76
N LEU A 54 -95.76 49.57 54.50
CA LEU A 54 -95.48 48.73 53.34
C LEU A 54 -93.97 48.61 53.09
N ARG A 55 -93.19 49.66 53.40
CA ARG A 55 -91.72 49.67 53.26
C ARG A 55 -91.09 48.59 54.11
N ASP A 56 -91.41 48.54 55.40
CA ASP A 56 -90.78 47.59 56.32
C ASP A 56 -91.21 46.14 56.02
N TYR A 57 -92.47 45.93 55.62
CA TYR A 57 -92.94 44.61 55.18
C TYR A 57 -92.19 44.11 53.93
N LEU A 58 -92.10 44.93 52.87
CA LEU A 58 -91.40 44.57 51.64
C LEU A 58 -89.89 44.42 51.87
N ARG A 59 -89.29 45.30 52.68
CA ARG A 59 -87.87 45.19 53.08
C ARG A 59 -87.59 43.86 53.77
N ASN A 60 -88.40 43.47 54.75
CA ASN A 60 -88.21 42.23 55.49
C ASN A 60 -88.39 40.99 54.60
N ALA A 61 -89.42 40.99 53.74
CA ALA A 61 -89.65 39.90 52.78
C ALA A 61 -88.51 39.75 51.76
N LEU A 62 -87.92 40.87 51.30
CA LEU A 62 -86.75 40.84 50.41
C LEU A 62 -85.48 40.42 51.17
N VAL A 63 -85.24 40.90 52.39
CA VAL A 63 -84.11 40.44 53.23
C VAL A 63 -84.19 38.94 53.49
N GLU A 64 -85.38 38.39 53.74
CA GLU A 64 -85.58 36.96 53.93
C GLU A 64 -85.29 36.16 52.65
N HIS A 65 -85.73 36.66 51.49
CA HIS A 65 -85.51 36.00 50.20
C HIS A 65 -84.05 36.03 49.72
N PHE A 66 -83.39 37.19 49.83
CA PHE A 66 -82.02 37.40 49.34
C PHE A 66 -80.94 37.08 50.40
N SER A 67 -81.31 36.90 51.68
CA SER A 67 -80.39 36.69 52.81
C SER A 67 -79.33 37.78 53.02
N GLU A 68 -79.56 38.98 52.49
CA GLU A 68 -78.64 40.11 52.49
C GLU A 68 -79.38 41.40 52.89
N PRO A 69 -78.68 42.42 53.44
CA PRO A 69 -79.32 43.68 53.79
C PRO A 69 -79.85 44.40 52.54
N VAL A 70 -81.16 44.62 52.51
CA VAL A 70 -81.85 45.36 51.43
C VAL A 70 -82.11 46.80 51.87
N GLN A 71 -81.77 47.75 51.00
CA GLN A 71 -82.12 49.16 51.12
C GLN A 71 -83.12 49.54 50.02
N LEU A 72 -84.24 50.14 50.44
CA LEU A 72 -85.30 50.61 49.54
C LEU A 72 -85.36 52.14 49.63
N SER A 73 -85.11 52.81 48.50
CA SER A 73 -85.26 54.27 48.38
C SER A 73 -86.74 54.68 48.25
N VAL A 74 -86.98 55.99 48.15
CA VAL A 74 -88.31 56.64 48.18
C VAL A 74 -89.37 55.82 47.42
N ILE A 75 -90.32 55.26 48.18
CA ILE A 75 -91.45 54.52 47.62
C ILE A 75 -92.51 55.52 47.14
N ARG A 76 -92.88 55.43 45.86
CA ARG A 76 -94.12 56.03 45.36
C ARG A 76 -95.16 54.91 45.24
N THR A 77 -96.18 54.95 46.10
CA THR A 77 -97.38 54.12 45.94
C THR A 77 -98.33 54.79 44.95
N GLY A 78 -99.02 53.98 44.15
CA GLY A 78 -100.00 54.45 43.18
C GLY A 78 -101.05 53.39 42.87
N TRP A 79 -102.01 53.76 42.03
CA TRP A 79 -103.06 52.86 41.60
C TRP A 79 -103.29 52.97 40.09
N LYS A 80 -102.96 51.91 39.34
CA LYS A 80 -103.10 51.82 37.87
C LYS A 80 -103.66 50.46 37.48
N GLY A 81 -104.96 50.28 37.63
CA GLY A 81 -105.62 48.99 37.42
C GLY A 81 -105.16 47.91 38.41
N GLY A 82 -104.77 48.34 39.61
CA GLY A 82 -104.12 47.55 40.65
C GLY A 82 -103.16 48.43 41.47
N PRO A 83 -102.80 48.03 42.71
CA PRO A 83 -101.78 48.72 43.49
C PRO A 83 -100.41 48.59 42.81
N THR A 84 -99.75 49.73 42.62
CA THR A 84 -98.41 49.83 42.04
C THR A 84 -97.43 50.38 43.05
N VAL A 85 -96.25 49.79 43.13
CA VAL A 85 -95.17 50.23 44.02
C VAL A 85 -93.94 50.49 43.15
N GLN A 86 -93.53 51.75 43.09
CA GLN A 86 -92.36 52.19 42.34
C GLN A 86 -91.20 52.51 43.29
N PHE A 87 -90.03 51.96 43.01
CA PHE A 87 -88.78 52.19 43.74
C PHE A 87 -87.77 52.87 42.81
N GLN A 88 -87.24 54.03 43.20
CA GLN A 88 -86.16 54.68 42.43
C GLN A 88 -84.86 53.86 42.47
N HIS A 89 -84.50 53.33 43.64
CA HIS A 89 -83.39 52.41 43.82
C HIS A 89 -83.77 51.30 44.81
N LEU A 90 -83.43 50.06 44.45
CA LEU A 90 -83.46 48.87 45.28
C LEU A 90 -82.05 48.30 45.28
N LEU A 91 -81.37 48.41 46.43
CA LEU A 91 -79.98 47.98 46.60
C LEU A 91 -79.96 46.76 47.53
N ILE A 92 -79.22 45.73 47.14
CA ILE A 92 -78.94 44.54 47.95
C ILE A 92 -77.42 44.43 48.11
N GLY A 93 -76.98 44.21 49.34
CA GLY A 93 -75.55 44.14 49.70
C GLY A 93 -75.08 45.37 50.48
N SER A 94 -73.77 45.64 50.45
CA SER A 94 -73.19 46.72 51.26
C SER A 94 -73.54 48.12 50.73
N ALA A 95 -73.81 49.08 51.62
CA ALA A 95 -74.21 50.44 51.22
C ALA A 95 -73.15 51.22 50.42
N ALA A 96 -71.87 50.83 50.52
CA ALA A 96 -70.77 51.44 49.77
C ALA A 96 -70.53 50.74 48.41
N HIS A 97 -70.85 49.45 48.31
CA HIS A 97 -70.69 48.63 47.12
C HIS A 97 -71.87 47.64 47.08
N PRO A 98 -72.99 47.97 46.41
CA PRO A 98 -74.09 47.05 46.26
C PRO A 98 -73.66 45.87 45.37
N ASP A 99 -74.24 44.70 45.65
CA ASP A 99 -73.98 43.45 44.97
C ASP A 99 -75.05 43.15 43.89
N LEU A 100 -76.27 43.62 44.16
CA LEU A 100 -77.32 43.87 43.17
C LEU A 100 -77.87 45.29 43.35
N SER A 101 -77.96 46.05 42.26
CA SER A 101 -78.58 47.37 42.21
C SER A 101 -79.66 47.38 41.13
N LEU A 102 -80.92 47.64 41.48
CA LEU A 102 -82.00 47.86 40.52
C LEU A 102 -82.49 49.31 40.61
N ASN A 103 -82.63 49.98 39.47
CA ASN A 103 -83.11 51.35 39.37
C ASN A 103 -84.46 51.39 38.64
N ASP A 104 -85.35 52.28 39.10
CA ASP A 104 -86.70 52.50 38.56
C ASP A 104 -87.47 51.18 38.34
N VAL A 105 -87.68 50.47 39.44
CA VAL A 105 -88.45 49.21 39.49
C VAL A 105 -89.93 49.54 39.69
N ASP A 106 -90.80 49.18 38.73
CA ASP A 106 -92.26 49.26 38.84
C ASP A 106 -92.84 47.86 39.09
N LEU A 107 -93.30 47.61 40.31
CA LEU A 107 -94.05 46.41 40.67
C LEU A 107 -95.55 46.69 40.62
N ARG A 108 -96.28 45.96 39.78
CA ARG A 108 -97.75 45.99 39.76
C ARG A 108 -98.32 44.70 40.34
N PHE A 109 -99.15 44.82 41.36
CA PHE A 109 -99.74 43.69 42.05
C PHE A 109 -101.21 43.48 41.65
N PHE A 110 -101.69 42.24 41.75
CA PHE A 110 -103.13 41.96 41.63
C PHE A 110 -103.88 42.48 42.89
N ALA A 111 -104.88 43.34 42.69
CA ALA A 111 -105.59 44.00 43.80
C ALA A 111 -106.38 43.03 44.71
N LEU A 112 -107.08 42.06 44.12
CA LEU A 112 -107.94 41.11 44.85
C LEU A 112 -107.15 40.15 45.77
N PRO A 113 -106.08 39.47 45.30
CA PRO A 113 -105.22 38.67 46.17
C PRO A 113 -104.58 39.46 47.31
N LEU A 114 -104.20 40.73 47.07
CA LEU A 114 -103.55 41.57 48.07
C LEU A 114 -104.45 41.81 49.30
N LEU A 115 -105.76 42.01 49.09
CA LEU A 115 -106.76 42.13 50.17
C LEU A 115 -106.91 40.86 51.00
N ALA A 116 -106.59 39.70 50.43
CA ALA A 116 -106.54 38.40 51.11
C ALA A 116 -105.16 38.07 51.71
N GLY A 117 -104.23 39.03 51.74
CA GLY A 117 -102.86 38.85 52.24
C GLY A 117 -101.89 38.13 51.27
N ASN A 118 -102.32 37.83 50.04
CA ASN A 118 -101.50 37.15 49.04
C ASN A 118 -100.88 38.14 48.05
N VAL A 119 -99.57 38.32 48.13
CA VAL A 119 -98.80 39.19 47.24
C VAL A 119 -98.49 38.45 45.93
N LEU A 120 -99.20 38.81 44.86
CA LEU A 120 -98.96 38.30 43.50
C LEU A 120 -98.59 39.44 42.55
N VAL A 121 -97.42 39.35 41.92
CA VAL A 121 -96.93 40.31 40.93
C VAL A 121 -97.54 39.99 39.57
N ARG A 122 -98.13 41.00 38.91
CA ARG A 122 -98.67 40.90 37.55
C ARG A 122 -97.62 41.28 36.52
N GLU A 123 -96.94 42.39 36.76
CA GLU A 123 -95.95 43.01 35.88
C GLU A 123 -94.75 43.44 36.72
N LEU A 124 -93.54 43.10 36.26
CA LEU A 124 -92.27 43.57 36.79
C LEU A 124 -91.53 44.25 35.63
N ASP A 125 -91.50 45.58 35.67
CA ASP A 125 -90.74 46.41 34.74
C ASP A 125 -89.49 46.94 35.48
N VAL A 126 -88.31 46.70 34.91
CA VAL A 126 -87.01 47.18 35.44
C VAL A 126 -86.31 48.01 34.35
N ALA A 127 -86.16 49.31 34.59
CA ALA A 127 -85.54 50.21 33.61
C ALA A 127 -84.03 49.97 33.49
N SER A 128 -83.32 49.88 34.62
CA SER A 128 -81.92 49.47 34.63
C SER A 128 -81.51 48.78 35.92
N GLY A 129 -80.35 48.11 35.91
CA GLY A 129 -79.72 47.60 37.12
C GLY A 129 -78.32 47.05 36.84
N SER A 130 -77.57 46.73 37.90
CA SER A 130 -76.33 45.97 37.79
C SER A 130 -76.23 44.84 38.82
N VAL A 131 -75.51 43.77 38.48
CA VAL A 131 -75.23 42.64 39.37
C VAL A 131 -73.81 42.13 39.18
N LYS A 132 -73.14 41.76 40.27
CA LYS A 132 -71.78 41.20 40.23
C LYS A 132 -71.77 39.68 40.10
N LEU A 133 -70.79 39.16 39.35
CA LEU A 133 -70.52 37.73 39.29
C LEU A 133 -69.38 37.37 40.26
N LEU A 134 -69.66 36.56 41.28
CA LEU A 134 -68.70 36.17 42.33
C LEU A 134 -68.28 34.71 42.19
N LYS A 135 -67.10 34.37 42.69
CA LYS A 135 -66.56 32.99 42.66
C LYS A 135 -66.51 32.43 44.08
N ASN A 136 -67.20 31.30 44.31
CA ASN A 136 -67.26 30.66 45.63
C ASN A 136 -65.95 29.95 46.00
N ALA A 137 -65.83 29.50 47.26
CA ALA A 137 -64.64 28.80 47.77
C ALA A 137 -64.30 27.47 47.04
N GLN A 138 -65.22 26.94 46.22
CA GLN A 138 -65.03 25.75 45.39
C GLN A 138 -64.64 26.09 43.94
N GLY A 139 -64.43 27.37 43.62
CA GLY A 139 -64.06 27.85 42.30
C GLY A 139 -65.24 27.97 41.32
N GLN A 140 -66.49 27.89 41.79
CA GLN A 140 -67.68 28.02 40.93
C GLN A 140 -68.19 29.46 40.93
N TRP A 141 -68.64 29.92 39.76
CA TRP A 141 -69.25 31.24 39.59
C TRP A 141 -70.72 31.25 40.02
N HIS A 142 -71.16 32.34 40.63
CA HIS A 142 -72.55 32.61 40.99
C HIS A 142 -72.86 34.11 40.86
N LEU A 143 -74.12 34.47 40.63
CA LEU A 143 -74.58 35.85 40.69
C LEU A 143 -74.69 36.26 42.17
N ALA A 144 -74.22 37.46 42.51
CA ALA A 144 -74.32 37.97 43.87
C ALA A 144 -75.80 38.16 44.28
N GLY A 145 -76.12 37.96 45.56
CA GLY A 145 -77.49 38.00 46.11
C GLY A 145 -78.42 36.83 45.74
N LEU A 146 -78.20 36.09 44.65
CA LEU A 146 -79.13 35.04 44.18
C LEU A 146 -78.72 33.63 44.64
N LYS A 147 -79.47 33.06 45.61
CA LYS A 147 -79.37 31.64 45.99
C LYS A 147 -80.52 30.82 45.38
N PRO A 148 -80.28 29.56 44.96
CA PRO A 148 -81.35 28.67 44.53
C PRO A 148 -82.26 28.32 45.72
N SER A 149 -83.53 28.74 45.65
CA SER A 149 -84.51 28.59 46.74
C SER A 149 -85.07 27.16 46.82
N HIS A 150 -85.06 26.60 48.04
CA HIS A 150 -85.84 25.42 48.42
C HIS A 150 -86.96 25.86 49.37
N SER A 151 -88.15 26.18 48.83
CA SER A 151 -89.27 26.71 49.62
C SER A 151 -90.14 25.62 50.24
N ASN A 152 -90.07 25.45 51.57
CA ASN A 152 -91.08 24.77 52.37
C ASN A 152 -91.46 25.68 53.56
N GLY A 153 -92.35 26.66 53.31
CA GLY A 153 -92.79 27.66 54.28
C GLY A 153 -94.21 28.13 53.98
N ARG A 154 -94.97 28.53 55.01
CA ARG A 154 -96.43 28.69 54.95
C ARG A 154 -96.96 30.03 54.40
N PHE A 155 -96.10 30.89 53.87
CA PHE A 155 -96.48 32.09 53.12
C PHE A 155 -95.74 32.12 51.78
N ASN A 156 -96.48 32.14 50.67
CA ASN A 156 -95.97 31.72 49.38
C ASN A 156 -95.79 32.92 48.42
N LEU A 157 -94.68 33.63 48.56
CA LEU A 157 -94.36 34.83 47.79
C LEU A 157 -93.83 34.44 46.40
N LYS A 158 -94.75 34.10 45.48
CA LYS A 158 -94.43 33.76 44.09
C LYS A 158 -94.14 35.02 43.26
N LEU A 159 -92.86 35.36 43.16
CA LEU A 159 -92.32 36.37 42.24
C LEU A 159 -92.16 35.79 40.83
N ASP A 160 -93.28 35.42 40.20
CA ASP A 160 -93.31 34.87 38.83
C ASP A 160 -94.26 35.73 37.97
N PRO A 161 -93.78 36.88 37.45
CA PRO A 161 -94.63 37.87 36.83
C PRO A 161 -95.10 37.43 35.44
N ALA A 162 -96.39 37.63 35.14
CA ALA A 162 -96.98 37.24 33.84
C ALA A 162 -96.37 38.00 32.64
N ARG A 163 -95.67 39.10 32.92
CA ARG A 163 -94.82 39.86 32.01
C ARG A 163 -93.57 40.34 32.76
N LEU A 164 -92.40 40.01 32.22
CA LEU A 164 -91.10 40.49 32.70
C LEU A 164 -90.47 41.35 31.60
N GLN A 165 -90.11 42.59 31.92
CA GLN A 165 -89.37 43.46 31.02
C GLN A 165 -88.18 44.11 31.74
N ILE A 166 -86.97 43.76 31.28
CA ILE A 166 -85.71 44.28 31.78
C ILE A 166 -85.01 44.98 30.60
N GLN A 167 -84.82 46.29 30.69
CA GLN A 167 -84.31 47.08 29.56
C GLN A 167 -82.78 47.23 29.54
N HIS A 168 -82.15 47.61 30.66
CA HIS A 168 -80.69 47.84 30.69
C HIS A 168 -80.07 47.23 31.93
N PHE A 169 -79.82 45.92 31.91
CA PHE A 169 -79.25 45.22 33.04
C PHE A 169 -77.78 44.84 32.80
N LEU A 170 -76.89 45.34 33.65
CA LEU A 170 -75.45 45.27 33.51
C LEU A 170 -74.86 44.16 34.39
N ILE A 171 -74.30 43.11 33.80
CA ILE A 171 -73.61 42.06 34.58
C ILE A 171 -72.11 42.42 34.67
N GLU A 172 -71.66 42.75 35.87
CA GLU A 172 -70.26 43.10 36.18
C GLU A 172 -69.42 41.82 36.33
N LEU A 173 -68.54 41.58 35.35
CA LEU A 173 -67.52 40.53 35.40
C LEU A 173 -66.26 41.04 36.13
N PRO A 174 -65.77 40.36 37.17
CA PRO A 174 -64.54 40.77 37.84
C PRO A 174 -63.31 40.41 37.00
N ASP A 175 -62.62 41.45 36.50
CA ASP A 175 -61.26 41.38 35.96
C ASP A 175 -60.39 42.35 36.78
N ASN A 176 -59.14 41.98 37.07
CA ASN A 176 -58.30 42.77 37.98
C ASN A 176 -57.87 44.15 37.42
N GLN A 177 -58.23 44.50 36.17
CA GLN A 177 -57.92 45.80 35.56
C GLN A 177 -59.02 46.40 34.63
N HIS A 178 -60.04 45.66 34.20
CA HIS A 178 -61.11 46.19 33.32
C HIS A 178 -62.44 45.45 33.52
N SER A 179 -63.49 46.09 34.06
CA SER A 179 -64.83 45.52 34.01
C SER A 179 -65.23 45.30 32.55
N THR A 180 -65.79 44.13 32.25
CA THR A 180 -66.44 43.90 30.95
C THR A 180 -67.93 43.92 31.19
N ASP A 181 -68.54 45.04 30.83
CA ASP A 181 -69.95 45.29 31.08
C ASP A 181 -70.78 44.51 30.03
N LEU A 182 -71.73 43.72 30.55
CA LEU A 182 -72.65 42.90 29.77
C LEU A 182 -74.04 43.52 29.82
N HIS A 183 -74.53 44.08 28.72
CA HIS A 183 -75.87 44.67 28.64
C HIS A 183 -76.90 43.60 28.26
N LEU A 184 -77.74 43.22 29.21
CA LEU A 184 -78.86 42.31 29.03
C LEU A 184 -80.17 43.09 28.85
N GLN A 185 -80.82 42.87 27.70
CA GLN A 185 -82.24 43.11 27.47
C GLN A 185 -82.97 41.77 27.56
N TRP A 186 -83.98 41.68 28.43
CA TRP A 186 -84.86 40.52 28.53
C TRP A 186 -86.31 40.98 28.43
N LEU A 187 -87.00 40.53 27.38
CA LEU A 187 -88.45 40.60 27.26
C LEU A 187 -89.03 39.18 27.35
N SER A 188 -89.94 38.97 28.31
CA SER A 188 -90.72 37.73 28.44
C SER A 188 -92.20 38.07 28.52
N THR A 189 -92.98 37.51 27.59
CA THR A 189 -94.43 37.75 27.49
C THR A 189 -95.17 36.43 27.28
N GLY A 190 -96.21 36.16 28.09
CA GLY A 190 -97.21 35.15 27.74
C GLY A 190 -97.37 33.94 28.68
N GLY A 191 -97.51 34.16 30.00
CA GLY A 191 -98.09 33.17 30.91
C GLY A 191 -97.52 31.74 30.79
N LEU A 192 -98.37 30.75 30.46
CA LEU A 192 -98.01 29.33 30.40
C LEU A 192 -97.10 28.93 29.21
N ARG A 193 -96.83 29.83 28.26
CA ARG A 193 -95.85 29.66 27.18
C ARG A 193 -95.18 31.00 26.88
N PRO A 194 -94.19 31.43 27.69
CA PRO A 194 -93.52 32.69 27.43
C PRO A 194 -92.79 32.66 26.08
N ASP A 195 -93.06 33.66 25.25
CA ASP A 195 -92.13 34.09 24.21
C ASP A 195 -91.01 34.85 24.89
N MET A 196 -89.79 34.37 24.71
CA MET A 196 -88.58 34.95 25.31
C MET A 196 -87.70 35.55 24.23
N GLN A 197 -87.41 36.84 24.38
CA GLN A 197 -86.37 37.53 23.63
C GLN A 197 -85.28 37.97 24.61
N ILE A 198 -84.05 37.55 24.35
CA ILE A 198 -82.87 37.91 25.12
C ILE A 198 -81.84 38.48 24.16
N HIS A 199 -81.41 39.72 24.41
CA HIS A 199 -80.28 40.34 23.74
C HIS A 199 -79.21 40.61 24.79
N LEU A 200 -77.99 40.12 24.57
CA LEU A 200 -76.87 40.29 25.47
C LEU A 200 -75.67 40.82 24.69
N ASP A 201 -75.31 42.07 24.91
CA ASP A 201 -74.17 42.74 24.25
C ASP A 201 -72.99 42.89 25.20
N TRP A 202 -71.76 42.85 24.69
CA TRP A 202 -70.53 43.12 25.47
C TRP A 202 -69.60 44.12 24.80
N ALA A 203 -68.84 44.84 25.64
CA ALA A 203 -67.96 45.97 25.31
C ALA A 203 -66.85 45.75 24.23
N LYS A 204 -66.79 44.58 23.58
CA LYS A 204 -65.87 44.28 22.46
C LYS A 204 -66.59 44.02 21.13
N GLY A 205 -67.83 44.51 20.97
CA GLY A 205 -68.56 44.49 19.69
C GLY A 205 -69.12 43.13 19.31
N GLY A 206 -69.45 42.30 20.30
CA GLY A 206 -70.16 41.03 20.08
C GLY A 206 -71.50 41.03 20.82
N SER A 207 -72.39 40.19 20.34
CA SER A 207 -73.77 40.05 20.82
C SER A 207 -74.21 38.59 20.87
N LEU A 208 -75.11 38.28 21.80
CA LEU A 208 -75.86 37.03 21.84
C LEU A 208 -77.35 37.38 21.78
N GLN A 209 -77.99 36.97 20.69
CA GLN A 209 -79.42 37.10 20.48
C GLN A 209 -80.06 35.73 20.63
N TYR A 210 -81.11 35.62 21.44
CA TYR A 210 -81.98 34.47 21.54
C TYR A 210 -83.44 34.92 21.35
N ALA A 211 -84.18 34.19 20.53
CA ALA A 211 -85.61 34.42 20.32
C ALA A 211 -86.34 33.08 20.16
N GLY A 212 -87.37 32.84 20.99
CA GLY A 212 -88.23 31.68 20.84
C GLY A 212 -89.24 31.47 21.96
N ALA A 213 -90.25 30.66 21.67
CA ALA A 213 -91.27 30.22 22.61
C ALA A 213 -90.77 29.07 23.48
N ALA A 214 -91.42 28.85 24.63
CA ALA A 214 -91.22 27.68 25.48
C ALA A 214 -91.30 26.35 24.67
N GLY A 215 -90.13 25.74 24.44
CA GLY A 215 -89.95 24.49 23.70
C GLY A 215 -88.86 24.55 22.63
N ASN A 216 -88.77 25.63 21.85
CA ASN A 216 -87.80 25.77 20.75
C ASN A 216 -87.51 27.24 20.44
N GLY A 217 -86.23 27.62 20.39
CA GLY A 217 -85.80 28.96 20.01
C GLY A 217 -84.56 28.98 19.14
N GLN A 218 -84.40 30.06 18.39
CA GLN A 218 -83.19 30.36 17.62
C GLN A 218 -82.21 31.16 18.48
N TRP A 219 -80.92 30.92 18.31
CA TRP A 219 -79.87 31.73 18.91
C TRP A 219 -78.79 32.10 17.89
N ALA A 220 -78.26 33.30 18.01
CA ALA A 220 -77.16 33.83 17.22
C ALA A 220 -76.16 34.51 18.15
N LEU A 221 -74.97 33.94 18.24
CA LEU A 221 -73.79 34.47 18.88
C LEU A 221 -72.90 35.12 17.80
N HIS A 222 -72.66 36.42 17.90
CA HIS A 222 -71.72 37.13 17.04
C HIS A 222 -70.56 37.67 17.88
N GLY A 223 -69.33 37.54 17.38
CA GLY A 223 -68.23 38.35 17.90
C GLY A 223 -67.71 37.97 19.30
N LEU A 224 -67.88 36.74 19.78
CA LEU A 224 -67.39 36.33 21.11
C LEU A 224 -65.87 36.11 21.08
N PRO A 225 -65.04 36.94 21.75
CA PRO A 225 -63.60 36.69 21.81
C PRO A 225 -63.36 35.34 22.49
N VAL A 226 -62.37 34.54 22.10
CA VAL A 226 -62.15 33.21 22.74
C VAL A 226 -61.16 33.29 23.93
N ALA A 227 -60.41 34.39 24.02
CA ALA A 227 -59.33 34.58 25.00
C ALA A 227 -59.75 34.56 26.49
N TRP A 228 -61.02 34.81 26.82
CA TRP A 228 -61.50 34.71 28.22
C TRP A 228 -61.58 33.26 28.72
N LEU A 229 -61.65 32.25 27.85
CA LEU A 229 -61.65 30.84 28.26
C LEU A 229 -60.36 30.46 29.00
N HIS A 230 -59.21 31.00 28.57
CA HIS A 230 -57.94 30.83 29.28
C HIS A 230 -57.94 31.54 30.65
N LYS A 231 -58.61 32.69 30.78
CA LYS A 231 -58.80 33.37 32.07
C LYS A 231 -59.72 32.59 33.02
N LEU A 232 -60.70 31.84 32.51
CA LEU A 232 -61.57 30.99 33.32
C LEU A 232 -60.85 29.75 33.88
N GLU A 233 -60.08 29.06 33.03
CA GLU A 233 -59.34 27.84 33.37
C GLU A 233 -57.92 27.93 32.79
N GLY A 234 -56.96 28.36 33.62
CA GLY A 234 -55.57 28.61 33.21
C GLY A 234 -54.78 27.40 32.70
N ARG A 235 -55.40 26.20 32.66
CA ARG A 235 -54.86 24.98 32.03
C ARG A 235 -55.15 24.91 30.53
N LEU A 236 -56.14 25.64 30.04
CA LEU A 236 -56.41 25.74 28.60
C LEU A 236 -55.29 26.55 27.92
N PRO A 237 -54.97 26.30 26.64
CA PRO A 237 -54.08 27.19 25.88
C PRO A 237 -54.68 28.60 25.77
N ALA A 238 -53.82 29.62 25.59
CA ALA A 238 -54.21 31.00 25.36
C ALA A 238 -54.78 31.19 23.93
N LEU A 239 -55.99 30.67 23.70
CA LEU A 239 -56.68 30.72 22.43
C LEU A 239 -56.98 32.17 22.01
N GLN A 240 -56.71 32.49 20.75
CA GLN A 240 -56.97 33.83 20.19
C GLN A 240 -58.18 33.80 19.25
N GLY A 241 -58.54 34.98 18.75
CA GLY A 241 -59.60 35.10 17.76
C GLY A 241 -61.02 35.17 18.33
N VAL A 242 -61.98 35.04 17.42
CA VAL A 242 -63.38 35.40 17.64
C VAL A 242 -64.30 34.28 17.16
N LEU A 243 -65.18 33.81 18.04
CA LEU A 243 -66.19 32.80 17.81
C LEU A 243 -67.53 33.47 17.50
N SER A 244 -68.10 33.14 16.35
CA SER A 244 -69.50 33.38 16.02
C SER A 244 -70.18 32.02 15.85
N ALA A 245 -71.42 31.88 16.30
CA ALA A 245 -72.18 30.65 16.14
C ALA A 245 -73.68 30.94 16.05
N LYS A 246 -74.44 30.06 15.41
CA LYS A 246 -75.90 30.19 15.30
C LYS A 246 -76.56 28.83 15.29
N GLY A 247 -77.75 28.70 15.83
CA GLY A 247 -78.44 27.42 15.91
C GLY A 247 -79.82 27.47 16.52
N SER A 248 -80.38 26.28 16.73
CA SER A 248 -81.58 26.05 17.53
C SER A 248 -81.22 25.55 18.93
N LEU A 249 -82.06 25.89 19.89
CA LEU A 249 -82.01 25.46 21.27
C LEU A 249 -83.40 24.94 21.67
N VAL A 250 -83.47 23.68 22.06
CA VAL A 250 -84.68 23.01 22.53
C VAL A 250 -84.71 23.06 24.05
N TRP A 251 -85.85 23.47 24.60
CA TRP A 251 -86.09 23.54 26.04
C TRP A 251 -87.11 22.50 26.47
N GLN A 252 -86.82 21.78 27.55
CA GLN A 252 -87.75 20.89 28.26
C GLN A 252 -87.72 21.26 29.74
N ASP A 253 -88.89 21.49 30.33
CA ASP A 253 -89.08 21.83 31.75
C ASP A 253 -88.20 22.99 32.26
N GLY A 254 -88.01 24.02 31.42
CA GLY A 254 -87.18 25.20 31.72
C GLY A 254 -85.67 24.98 31.61
N LEU A 255 -85.22 23.79 31.23
CA LEU A 255 -83.81 23.46 30.97
C LEU A 255 -83.60 23.21 29.49
N SER A 256 -82.44 23.58 28.96
CA SER A 256 -82.04 23.15 27.63
C SER A 256 -81.87 21.62 27.61
N SER A 257 -82.34 20.95 26.56
CA SER A 257 -82.20 19.50 26.39
C SER A 257 -81.56 19.07 25.06
N ALA A 258 -81.60 19.94 24.05
CA ALA A 258 -80.81 19.79 22.84
C ALA A 258 -80.39 21.15 22.25
N LEU A 259 -79.22 21.18 21.61
CA LEU A 259 -78.72 22.32 20.84
C LEU A 259 -78.10 21.76 19.55
N ASP A 260 -78.50 22.30 18.40
CA ASP A 260 -77.83 22.07 17.11
C ASP A 260 -77.48 23.44 16.52
N GLY A 261 -76.20 23.66 16.21
CA GLY A 261 -75.72 24.94 15.73
C GLY A 261 -74.46 24.81 14.89
N HIS A 262 -74.21 25.82 14.07
CA HIS A 262 -72.98 25.96 13.30
C HIS A 262 -72.13 27.04 13.96
N PHE A 263 -70.83 26.78 14.12
CA PHE A 263 -69.87 27.74 14.64
C PHE A 263 -68.78 28.05 13.62
N GLN A 264 -68.26 29.27 13.69
CA GLN A 264 -67.13 29.78 12.94
C GLN A 264 -66.22 30.56 13.90
N TRP A 265 -64.99 30.11 14.04
CA TRP A 265 -63.95 30.70 14.88
C TRP A 265 -62.85 31.27 13.99
N GLN A 266 -62.79 32.59 13.88
CA GLN A 266 -61.84 33.31 13.04
C GLN A 266 -60.56 33.62 13.82
N HIS A 267 -59.40 33.51 13.17
CA HIS A 267 -58.07 33.78 13.74
C HIS A 267 -57.71 33.02 15.04
N PRO A 268 -57.74 31.68 15.06
CA PRO A 268 -57.53 30.87 16.28
C PRO A 268 -56.15 31.03 16.95
N GLY A 269 -55.14 31.52 16.22
CA GLY A 269 -53.82 31.85 16.77
C GLY A 269 -52.84 30.69 16.96
N PHE A 270 -53.05 29.54 16.32
CA PHE A 270 -52.10 28.41 16.40
C PHE A 270 -50.77 28.71 15.71
N THR A 271 -49.66 28.48 16.42
CA THR A 271 -48.30 28.71 15.97
C THR A 271 -47.94 27.88 14.73
N GLY A 272 -47.53 28.53 13.65
CA GLY A 272 -47.11 27.85 12.42
C GLY A 272 -48.24 27.37 11.49
N SER A 273 -49.52 27.64 11.79
CA SER A 273 -50.62 27.35 10.86
C SER A 273 -51.15 28.61 10.17
N LYS A 274 -51.32 28.59 8.84
CA LYS A 274 -52.10 29.59 8.09
C LYS A 274 -53.61 29.34 8.24
N ALA A 275 -54.10 29.19 9.48
CA ALA A 275 -55.51 28.94 9.77
C ALA A 275 -56.30 30.26 9.75
N THR A 276 -56.96 30.55 8.63
CA THR A 276 -57.78 31.76 8.45
C THR A 276 -59.10 31.68 9.23
N GLY A 277 -59.64 30.48 9.45
CA GLY A 277 -60.76 30.25 10.37
C GLY A 277 -61.16 28.78 10.47
N VAL A 278 -61.69 28.38 11.62
CA VAL A 278 -62.21 27.04 11.90
C VAL A 278 -63.73 27.07 11.87
N GLN A 279 -64.39 26.12 11.23
CA GLN A 279 -65.85 26.03 11.21
C GLN A 279 -66.34 24.59 11.37
N GLY A 280 -67.52 24.41 11.95
CA GLY A 280 -68.15 23.10 12.08
C GLY A 280 -69.57 23.12 12.65
N GLN A 281 -70.18 21.95 12.75
CA GLN A 281 -71.46 21.75 13.43
C GLN A 281 -71.22 21.28 14.87
N LEU A 282 -72.05 21.78 15.77
CA LEU A 282 -72.06 21.54 17.21
C LEU A 282 -73.42 20.94 17.57
N ARG A 283 -73.44 19.66 17.97
CA ARG A 283 -74.65 18.96 18.39
C ARG A 283 -74.54 18.52 19.84
N TRP A 284 -75.47 18.99 20.65
CA TRP A 284 -75.58 18.66 22.06
C TRP A 284 -76.95 18.07 22.34
N GLN A 285 -77.00 16.97 23.07
CA GLN A 285 -78.25 16.33 23.52
C GLN A 285 -78.06 15.79 24.94
N GLY A 286 -78.92 16.20 25.87
CA GLY A 286 -78.93 15.69 27.24
C GLY A 286 -79.22 16.76 28.27
N PHE A 287 -78.98 16.41 29.53
CA PHE A 287 -79.23 17.25 30.70
C PHE A 287 -77.94 17.46 31.51
N THR A 288 -78.01 18.30 32.53
CA THR A 288 -76.89 18.72 33.39
C THR A 288 -76.08 17.58 34.02
N HIS A 289 -76.63 16.36 34.10
CA HIS A 289 -75.95 15.19 34.70
C HIS A 289 -75.68 14.04 33.70
N SER A 290 -76.27 14.07 32.51
CA SER A 290 -76.00 13.09 31.45
C SER A 290 -76.30 13.61 30.06
N GLY A 291 -75.36 13.44 29.12
CA GLY A 291 -75.55 13.87 27.74
C GLY A 291 -74.41 13.51 26.79
N GLN A 292 -74.60 13.90 25.54
CA GLN A 292 -73.68 13.74 24.42
C GLN A 292 -73.42 15.12 23.77
N LEU A 293 -72.16 15.38 23.44
CA LEU A 293 -71.73 16.52 22.64
C LEU A 293 -70.88 15.99 21.49
N GLU A 294 -71.32 16.20 20.24
CA GLU A 294 -70.59 15.86 19.03
C GLU A 294 -70.26 17.14 18.25
N ILE A 295 -68.99 17.28 17.86
CA ILE A 295 -68.51 18.38 17.01
C ILE A 295 -67.93 17.75 15.73
N SER A 296 -68.61 17.95 14.61
CA SER A 296 -68.32 17.26 13.34
C SER A 296 -69.02 17.91 12.14
N PRO A 297 -68.36 18.13 11.00
CA PRO A 297 -66.92 18.11 10.78
C PRO A 297 -66.28 19.44 11.24
N ILE A 298 -65.09 19.38 11.84
CA ILE A 298 -64.28 20.58 12.11
C ILE A 298 -63.33 20.82 10.93
N SER A 299 -63.53 21.90 10.18
CA SER A 299 -62.80 22.23 8.94
C SER A 299 -62.12 23.60 9.01
N GLY A 300 -61.09 23.85 8.18
CA GLY A 300 -60.48 25.17 7.97
C GLY A 300 -59.05 25.39 8.51
N ILE A 301 -58.41 24.38 9.10
CA ILE A 301 -57.01 24.49 9.57
C ILE A 301 -56.04 24.07 8.45
N SER A 302 -55.58 25.04 7.64
CA SER A 302 -54.71 24.89 6.46
C SER A 302 -55.37 24.32 5.19
N ALA A 303 -54.58 24.19 4.11
CA ALA A 303 -55.04 24.00 2.73
C ALA A 303 -55.66 22.63 2.38
N GLN A 304 -55.91 21.76 3.36
CA GLN A 304 -56.67 20.53 3.19
C GLN A 304 -57.82 20.50 4.21
N PRO A 305 -59.04 20.09 3.83
CA PRO A 305 -60.16 20.05 4.76
C PRO A 305 -59.88 19.03 5.86
N LEU A 306 -59.68 19.50 7.09
CA LEU A 306 -59.73 18.61 8.26
C LEU A 306 -61.10 17.93 8.28
N SER A 307 -61.09 16.61 8.36
CA SER A 307 -62.23 15.82 8.78
C SER A 307 -61.95 15.32 10.20
N ALA A 308 -62.00 16.26 11.15
CA ALA A 308 -61.90 15.95 12.58
C ALA A 308 -63.30 15.86 13.20
N ARG A 309 -63.48 14.89 14.10
CA ARG A 309 -64.70 14.64 14.87
C ARG A 309 -64.33 14.48 16.34
N LEU A 310 -64.95 15.27 17.19
CA LEU A 310 -64.91 15.13 18.65
C LEU A 310 -66.26 14.62 19.14
N ARG A 311 -66.26 13.58 19.96
CA ARG A 311 -67.41 13.13 20.75
C ARG A 311 -67.08 13.18 22.22
N LEU A 312 -68.02 13.68 23.01
CA LEU A 312 -67.95 13.73 24.46
C LEU A 312 -69.24 13.13 25.01
N HIS A 313 -69.12 12.21 25.95
CA HIS A 313 -70.22 11.57 26.64
C HIS A 313 -70.03 11.74 28.14
N TRP A 314 -71.09 12.11 28.85
CA TRP A 314 -71.07 12.10 30.31
C TRP A 314 -72.30 11.37 30.87
N LYS A 315 -72.04 10.54 31.88
CA LYS A 315 -73.05 9.87 32.72
C LYS A 315 -72.44 9.63 34.10
N GLY A 316 -72.28 10.70 34.89
CA GLY A 316 -71.48 10.72 36.13
C GLY A 316 -69.94 10.64 35.95
N ARG A 317 -69.45 10.34 34.74
CA ARG A 317 -68.03 10.42 34.34
C ARG A 317 -67.94 11.00 32.94
N LEU A 318 -66.93 11.82 32.68
CA LEU A 318 -66.62 12.30 31.33
C LEU A 318 -65.76 11.27 30.59
N GLN A 319 -66.21 10.92 29.39
CA GLN A 319 -65.51 10.12 28.38
C GLN A 319 -65.55 10.88 27.05
N GLY A 320 -64.61 10.62 26.15
CA GLY A 320 -64.67 11.17 24.81
C GLY A 320 -63.65 10.58 23.86
N ASP A 321 -63.98 10.73 22.59
CA ASP A 321 -63.23 10.24 21.44
C ASP A 321 -62.96 11.40 20.48
N PHE A 322 -61.70 11.61 20.14
CA PHE A 322 -61.30 12.51 19.06
C PHE A 322 -60.72 11.68 17.92
N SER A 323 -61.19 11.91 16.69
CA SER A 323 -60.72 11.20 15.50
C SER A 323 -60.45 12.16 14.36
N ALA A 324 -59.32 11.98 13.66
CA ALA A 324 -58.92 12.80 12.52
C ALA A 324 -58.08 11.99 11.51
N LYS A 325 -58.41 12.10 10.21
CA LYS A 325 -57.73 11.35 9.14
C LYS A 325 -56.28 11.80 8.91
N ARG A 326 -56.02 13.11 8.99
CA ARG A 326 -54.70 13.71 8.80
C ARG A 326 -54.61 15.01 9.62
N LEU A 327 -53.54 15.16 10.40
CA LEU A 327 -53.23 16.38 11.15
C LEU A 327 -51.73 16.67 11.06
N PRO A 328 -51.31 17.94 10.84
CA PRO A 328 -49.92 18.34 11.04
C PRO A 328 -49.52 18.10 12.50
N VAL A 329 -48.35 17.51 12.73
CA VAL A 329 -47.92 17.16 14.10
C VAL A 329 -47.78 18.40 15.01
N GLN A 330 -47.29 19.52 14.48
CA GLN A 330 -47.15 20.77 15.22
C GLN A 330 -48.49 21.28 15.76
N LEU A 331 -49.57 21.17 14.99
CA LEU A 331 -50.91 21.55 15.42
C LEU A 331 -51.38 20.72 16.64
N VAL A 332 -51.02 19.45 16.68
CA VAL A 332 -51.31 18.57 17.83
C VAL A 332 -50.43 18.94 19.03
N MET A 333 -49.15 19.26 18.82
CA MET A 333 -48.26 19.72 19.88
C MET A 333 -48.69 21.08 20.48
N ASP A 334 -49.21 22.00 19.66
CA ASP A 334 -49.71 23.30 20.10
C ASP A 334 -50.98 23.16 20.97
N ILE A 335 -51.93 22.34 20.52
CA ILE A 335 -53.22 22.14 21.19
C ILE A 335 -53.10 21.24 22.42
N ALA A 336 -52.41 20.11 22.30
CA ALA A 336 -52.29 19.10 23.36
C ALA A 336 -51.07 19.31 24.29
N GLY A 337 -50.09 20.13 23.89
CA GLY A 337 -48.89 20.42 24.69
C GLY A 337 -49.13 20.86 26.15
N PRO A 338 -50.14 21.70 26.46
CA PRO A 338 -50.51 22.01 27.84
C PRO A 338 -51.07 20.83 28.66
N LEU A 339 -51.61 19.81 27.97
CA LEU A 339 -52.21 18.62 28.57
C LEU A 339 -51.22 17.47 28.75
N LEU A 340 -50.00 17.59 28.20
CA LEU A 340 -48.94 16.61 28.36
C LEU A 340 -48.41 16.59 29.81
N PRO A 341 -48.06 15.41 30.36
CA PRO A 341 -47.40 15.30 31.66
C PRO A 341 -46.11 16.14 31.74
N ALA A 342 -45.75 16.57 32.96
CA ALA A 342 -44.57 17.40 33.21
C ALA A 342 -43.28 16.84 32.58
N HIS A 343 -43.09 15.52 32.59
CA HIS A 343 -41.92 14.84 32.00
C HIS A 343 -41.84 14.89 30.47
N TRP A 344 -42.87 15.37 29.78
CA TRP A 344 -42.88 15.61 28.33
C TRP A 344 -42.71 17.09 27.95
N GLN A 345 -42.74 18.03 28.90
CA GLN A 345 -42.78 19.47 28.59
C GLN A 345 -41.54 19.99 27.85
N ASN A 346 -40.38 19.35 27.98
CA ASN A 346 -39.17 19.71 27.22
C ASN A 346 -39.35 19.56 25.70
N TRP A 347 -40.22 18.66 25.25
CA TRP A 347 -40.54 18.46 23.82
C TRP A 347 -41.56 19.48 23.28
N ARG A 348 -42.10 20.36 24.13
CA ARG A 348 -43.05 21.42 23.71
C ARG A 348 -42.36 22.55 22.95
N GLN A 349 -41.04 22.73 23.11
CA GLN A 349 -40.27 23.81 22.46
C GLN A 349 -39.65 23.38 21.12
N SER A 350 -39.70 22.09 20.77
CA SER A 350 -39.23 21.59 19.47
C SER A 350 -40.30 21.73 18.39
N SER A 351 -39.92 22.31 17.24
CA SER A 351 -40.75 22.38 16.04
C SER A 351 -40.74 21.04 15.29
N TRP A 352 -41.77 20.22 15.51
CA TRP A 352 -41.93 18.94 14.84
C TRP A 352 -42.63 19.18 13.50
N HIS A 353 -42.11 18.62 12.41
CA HIS A 353 -42.71 18.71 11.08
C HIS A 353 -43.18 17.32 10.64
N GLY A 354 -44.07 17.25 9.64
CA GLY A 354 -44.68 15.99 9.19
C GLY A 354 -46.14 15.81 9.63
N ASN A 355 -46.68 14.62 9.36
CA ASN A 355 -48.12 14.34 9.48
C ASN A 355 -48.41 13.16 10.43
N LEU A 356 -49.51 13.31 11.18
CA LEU A 356 -50.19 12.24 11.88
C LEU A 356 -51.39 11.80 11.05
N ARG A 357 -51.44 10.52 10.65
CA ARG A 357 -52.57 9.92 9.91
C ARG A 357 -53.38 8.99 10.81
N ASP A 358 -54.67 8.84 10.49
CA ASP A 358 -55.62 7.97 11.19
C ASP A 358 -55.58 8.13 12.73
N MET A 359 -55.46 9.37 13.20
CA MET A 359 -55.32 9.72 14.61
C MET A 359 -56.63 9.45 15.35
N GLN A 360 -56.55 8.67 16.43
CA GLN A 360 -57.63 8.37 17.36
C GLN A 360 -57.13 8.66 18.78
N VAL A 361 -57.87 9.46 19.53
CA VAL A 361 -57.59 9.75 20.95
C VAL A 361 -58.81 9.41 21.77
N HIS A 362 -58.67 8.39 22.61
CA HIS A 362 -59.68 8.02 23.61
C HIS A 362 -59.27 8.64 24.94
N PHE A 363 -60.20 9.29 25.63
CA PHE A 363 -59.93 9.87 26.96
C PHE A 363 -61.09 9.66 27.92
N ALA A 364 -60.74 9.37 29.18
CA ALA A 364 -61.70 9.08 30.24
C ALA A 364 -61.17 9.54 31.60
N ARG A 365 -62.05 10.01 32.47
CA ARG A 365 -61.68 10.37 33.85
C ARG A 365 -61.34 9.11 34.67
N ILE A 366 -60.13 9.05 35.22
CA ILE A 366 -59.64 7.90 36.00
C ILE A 366 -60.41 7.81 37.33
N ARG A 367 -60.81 6.59 37.70
CA ARG A 367 -61.54 6.27 38.95
C ARG A 367 -60.81 6.87 40.16
N ASN A 368 -61.54 7.57 41.02
CA ASN A 368 -61.05 8.24 42.24
C ASN A 368 -59.92 9.28 42.04
N SER A 369 -59.80 9.91 40.85
CA SER A 369 -58.85 11.02 40.67
C SER A 369 -59.44 12.21 39.89
N GLN A 370 -58.78 13.36 40.01
CA GLN A 370 -59.01 14.51 39.12
C GLN A 370 -58.24 14.41 37.78
N LYS A 371 -57.46 13.34 37.54
CA LYS A 371 -56.66 13.18 36.33
C LYS A 371 -57.47 12.52 35.21
N LEU A 372 -57.37 13.06 33.99
CA LEU A 372 -57.78 12.35 32.78
C LEU A 372 -56.72 11.31 32.41
N GLY A 373 -57.18 10.10 32.12
CA GLY A 373 -56.41 9.11 31.36
C GLY A 373 -56.74 9.28 29.89
N TRP A 374 -55.74 9.14 29.04
CA TRP A 374 -55.91 9.20 27.59
C TRP A 374 -55.00 8.19 26.90
N GLN A 375 -55.39 7.79 25.69
CA GLN A 375 -54.62 6.94 24.79
C GLN A 375 -54.73 7.53 23.39
N LEU A 376 -53.58 7.73 22.74
CA LEU A 376 -53.45 8.20 21.37
C LEU A 376 -52.95 7.03 20.51
N GLN A 377 -53.68 6.69 19.45
CA GLN A 377 -53.24 5.80 18.39
C GLN A 377 -53.16 6.58 17.08
N THR A 378 -52.03 6.48 16.37
CA THR A 378 -51.83 7.20 15.10
C THR A 378 -50.74 6.56 14.24
N ARG A 379 -50.78 6.80 12.93
CA ARG A 379 -49.67 6.49 12.02
C ARG A 379 -48.83 7.75 11.79
N LEU A 380 -47.54 7.66 12.05
CA LEU A 380 -46.54 8.67 11.72
C LEU A 380 -46.21 8.58 10.23
N ASP A 381 -46.24 9.72 9.55
CA ASP A 381 -46.04 9.85 8.11
C ASP A 381 -45.07 11.01 7.86
N ASP A 382 -43.83 10.65 7.56
CA ASP A 382 -42.72 11.57 7.26
C ASP A 382 -42.51 12.62 8.38
N LEU A 383 -42.27 12.12 9.60
CA LEU A 383 -42.15 12.93 10.81
C LEU A 383 -40.69 13.38 11.05
N ASP A 384 -40.48 14.69 11.11
CA ASP A 384 -39.19 15.30 11.38
C ASP A 384 -39.15 15.85 12.82
N ILE A 385 -38.17 15.36 13.57
CA ILE A 385 -37.93 15.67 14.97
C ILE A 385 -36.54 16.28 15.11
N PRO A 386 -36.40 17.57 15.46
CA PRO A 386 -35.10 18.20 15.65
C PRO A 386 -34.36 17.59 16.84
N ALA A 387 -33.02 17.52 16.76
CA ALA A 387 -32.18 17.01 17.84
C ALA A 387 -32.32 17.87 19.12
N LEU A 388 -32.65 17.23 20.25
CA LEU A 388 -32.94 17.92 21.51
C LEU A 388 -32.00 17.47 22.65
N GLY A 389 -31.02 18.31 23.00
CA GLY A 389 -30.13 18.15 24.16
C GLY A 389 -29.16 16.96 24.06
N GLN A 390 -29.62 15.77 24.45
CA GLN A 390 -28.88 14.50 24.29
C GLN A 390 -29.56 13.53 23.32
N ALA A 391 -30.80 13.77 22.90
CA ALA A 391 -31.50 12.91 21.94
C ALA A 391 -31.04 13.18 20.49
N PRO A 392 -30.97 12.15 19.62
CA PRO A 392 -30.74 12.34 18.19
C PRO A 392 -31.93 13.05 17.53
N GLY A 393 -31.66 13.77 16.45
CA GLY A 393 -32.68 14.24 15.53
C GLY A 393 -33.00 13.17 14.49
N LEU A 394 -34.25 13.16 14.03
CA LEU A 394 -34.81 12.23 13.07
C LEU A 394 -35.49 13.02 11.95
N ASP A 395 -35.33 12.59 10.71
CA ASP A 395 -35.81 13.23 9.48
C ASP A 395 -36.36 12.09 8.60
N GLY A 396 -37.66 12.10 8.32
CA GLY A 396 -38.40 11.01 7.64
C GLY A 396 -38.92 9.86 8.53
N LEU A 397 -39.26 10.08 9.82
CA LEU A 397 -39.77 9.02 10.71
C LEU A 397 -41.20 8.59 10.36
N SER A 398 -41.37 7.31 10.03
CA SER A 398 -42.69 6.71 9.72
C SER A 398 -42.92 5.38 10.46
N GLY A 399 -44.16 5.13 10.89
CA GLY A 399 -44.55 3.95 11.67
C GLY A 399 -45.92 4.09 12.35
N HIS A 400 -46.29 3.16 13.22
CA HIS A 400 -47.52 3.22 14.03
C HIS A 400 -47.18 3.45 15.50
N LEU A 401 -47.79 4.47 16.09
CA LEU A 401 -47.58 4.91 17.47
C LEU A 401 -48.86 4.68 18.30
N ASP A 402 -48.71 3.96 19.41
CA ASP A 402 -49.66 3.93 20.53
C ASP A 402 -49.01 4.64 21.73
N PHE A 403 -49.68 5.65 22.27
CA PHE A 403 -49.11 6.59 23.22
C PHE A 403 -50.07 6.84 24.39
N GLN A 404 -49.55 6.69 25.62
CA GLN A 404 -50.29 6.86 26.87
C GLN A 404 -49.42 7.67 27.86
N PRO A 405 -50.00 8.30 28.90
CA PRO A 405 -49.27 9.17 29.85
C PRO A 405 -48.02 8.55 30.50
N GLN A 406 -47.98 7.22 30.66
CA GLN A 406 -46.90 6.48 31.31
C GLN A 406 -46.24 5.42 30.43
N GLN A 407 -46.70 5.21 29.19
CA GLN A 407 -46.10 4.19 28.31
C GLN A 407 -46.33 4.51 26.83
N PHE A 408 -45.46 4.00 25.97
CA PHE A 408 -45.61 4.12 24.53
C PHE A 408 -45.09 2.89 23.79
N SER A 409 -45.60 2.69 22.59
CA SER A 409 -45.26 1.62 21.66
C SER A 409 -45.18 2.20 20.25
N LEU A 410 -44.02 2.08 19.60
CA LEU A 410 -43.77 2.53 18.23
C LEU A 410 -43.33 1.35 17.39
N HIS A 411 -44.20 0.91 16.46
CA HIS A 411 -43.86 0.00 15.39
C HIS A 411 -43.29 0.80 14.22
N LEU A 412 -41.97 0.88 14.15
CA LEU A 412 -41.25 1.72 13.21
C LEU A 412 -41.16 1.01 11.85
N GLN A 413 -41.50 1.72 10.77
CA GLN A 413 -41.48 1.25 9.38
C GLN A 413 -41.08 2.42 8.46
N SER A 414 -39.87 2.95 8.64
CA SER A 414 -39.39 4.12 7.93
C SER A 414 -38.58 3.75 6.69
N ARG A 415 -38.66 4.59 5.65
CA ARG A 415 -37.83 4.52 4.44
C ARG A 415 -37.06 5.82 4.34
N GLN A 416 -35.79 5.77 3.97
CA GLN A 416 -34.91 6.94 3.87
C GLN A 416 -34.80 7.75 5.18
N LEU A 417 -34.92 7.10 6.35
CA LEU A 417 -34.77 7.75 7.65
C LEU A 417 -33.36 8.31 7.80
N LYS A 418 -33.24 9.62 8.01
CA LYS A 418 -31.98 10.27 8.32
C LYS A 418 -31.90 10.53 9.83
N VAL A 419 -30.88 9.96 10.46
CA VAL A 419 -30.59 10.16 11.89
C VAL A 419 -29.40 11.09 12.01
N PHE A 420 -29.56 12.22 12.71
CA PHE A 420 -28.48 13.18 12.91
C PHE A 420 -28.26 13.44 14.40
N TRP A 421 -27.03 13.24 14.88
CA TRP A 421 -26.73 13.34 16.31
C TRP A 421 -25.43 14.13 16.56
N PRO A 422 -25.42 15.45 16.29
CA PRO A 422 -24.19 16.25 16.15
C PRO A 422 -23.28 16.24 17.39
N ARG A 423 -23.86 16.02 18.58
CA ARG A 423 -23.14 15.92 19.85
C ARG A 423 -22.17 14.72 19.90
N TYR A 424 -22.53 13.61 19.25
CA TYR A 424 -21.79 12.35 19.32
C TYR A 424 -21.23 11.87 17.98
N PHE A 425 -21.80 12.26 16.84
CA PHE A 425 -21.34 11.87 15.51
C PHE A 425 -21.27 13.08 14.58
N ALA A 426 -20.18 13.20 13.81
CA ALA A 426 -19.98 14.29 12.84
C ALA A 426 -20.88 14.15 11.61
N HIS A 427 -21.18 12.91 11.21
CA HIS A 427 -21.96 12.59 10.02
C HIS A 427 -23.41 12.26 10.37
N SER A 428 -24.34 12.61 9.48
CA SER A 428 -25.73 12.12 9.54
C SER A 428 -25.79 10.72 8.93
N TRP A 429 -26.53 9.81 9.57
CA TRP A 429 -26.74 8.45 9.07
C TRP A 429 -27.98 8.41 8.17
N PHE A 430 -27.78 8.12 6.89
CA PHE A 430 -28.85 7.94 5.92
C PHE A 430 -29.23 6.46 5.83
N LEU A 431 -30.40 6.11 6.38
CA LEU A 431 -30.85 4.72 6.53
C LEU A 431 -31.93 4.43 5.50
N GLN A 432 -31.63 3.57 4.51
CA GLN A 432 -32.52 3.29 3.39
C GLN A 432 -33.86 2.70 3.86
N LYS A 433 -33.82 1.81 4.85
CA LYS A 433 -35.00 1.20 5.47
C LYS A 433 -34.71 0.88 6.93
N VAL A 434 -35.65 1.24 7.81
CA VAL A 434 -35.58 0.96 9.25
C VAL A 434 -36.89 0.30 9.67
N SER A 435 -36.80 -0.83 10.34
CA SER A 435 -37.98 -1.54 10.85
C SER A 435 -37.72 -2.23 12.19
N GLY A 436 -38.67 -2.11 13.12
CA GLY A 436 -38.61 -2.79 14.41
C GLY A 436 -39.60 -2.21 15.41
N HIS A 437 -39.43 -2.55 16.69
CA HIS A 437 -40.34 -2.11 17.74
C HIS A 437 -39.58 -1.38 18.85
N ILE A 438 -40.04 -0.17 19.19
CA ILE A 438 -39.52 0.63 20.31
C ILE A 438 -40.67 0.83 21.29
N SER A 439 -40.49 0.38 22.53
CA SER A 439 -41.42 0.65 23.63
C SER A 439 -40.75 1.47 24.72
N GLY A 440 -41.56 2.17 25.50
CA GLY A 440 -41.10 2.93 26.65
C GLY A 440 -42.10 2.93 27.78
N ARG A 441 -41.62 2.97 29.03
CA ARG A 441 -42.45 3.08 30.23
C ARG A 441 -41.85 4.06 31.23
N TRP A 442 -42.68 4.94 31.79
CA TRP A 442 -42.30 5.92 32.80
C TRP A 442 -42.38 5.31 34.21
N ASN A 443 -41.23 5.11 34.84
CA ASN A 443 -41.11 4.57 36.19
C ASN A 443 -40.81 5.69 37.20
N ALA A 444 -41.83 6.50 37.48
CA ALA A 444 -41.89 7.62 38.46
C ALA A 444 -40.89 8.79 38.28
N GLN A 445 -39.61 8.51 38.05
CA GLN A 445 -38.52 9.49 37.90
C GLN A 445 -37.82 9.43 36.52
N HIS A 446 -37.98 8.34 35.77
CA HIS A 446 -37.23 8.10 34.53
C HIS A 446 -37.95 7.17 33.56
N TRP A 447 -37.68 7.35 32.27
CA TRP A 447 -38.07 6.43 31.21
C TRP A 447 -37.20 5.17 31.22
N SER A 448 -37.85 4.01 31.22
CA SER A 448 -37.26 2.76 30.77
C SER A 448 -37.64 2.57 29.29
N LEU A 449 -36.66 2.48 28.39
CA LEU A 449 -36.87 2.29 26.95
C LEU A 449 -36.36 0.92 26.52
N GLN A 450 -37.07 0.25 25.63
CA GLN A 450 -36.68 -1.04 25.07
C GLN A 450 -36.93 -1.06 23.56
N ALA A 451 -35.85 -1.14 22.79
CA ALA A 451 -35.86 -1.33 21.34
C ALA A 451 -35.46 -2.78 21.03
N ALA A 452 -36.38 -3.52 20.42
CA ALA A 452 -36.24 -4.94 20.14
C ALA A 452 -36.38 -5.23 18.63
N PRO A 453 -35.48 -6.07 18.11
CA PRO A 453 -34.35 -5.60 17.31
C PRO A 453 -34.77 -4.66 16.17
N LEU A 454 -34.12 -3.50 16.11
CA LEU A 454 -34.20 -2.60 14.96
C LEU A 454 -33.33 -3.16 13.83
N LEU A 455 -33.97 -3.53 12.73
CA LEU A 455 -33.32 -3.89 11.48
C LEU A 455 -33.14 -2.62 10.64
N VAL A 456 -31.89 -2.33 10.28
CA VAL A 456 -31.47 -1.12 9.58
C VAL A 456 -30.69 -1.53 8.34
N TYR A 457 -31.20 -1.15 7.17
CA TYR A 457 -30.55 -1.32 5.88
C TYR A 457 -29.97 0.03 5.44
N GLY A 458 -28.69 0.08 5.11
CA GLY A 458 -27.95 1.33 4.82
C GLY A 458 -26.59 1.06 4.17
N PRO A 459 -25.53 1.85 4.46
CA PRO A 459 -24.18 1.58 3.95
C PRO A 459 -23.54 0.28 4.50
N GLY A 460 -24.20 -0.37 5.46
CA GLY A 460 -24.03 -1.77 5.81
C GLY A 460 -25.33 -2.29 6.44
N ASP A 461 -25.42 -3.60 6.66
CA ASP A 461 -26.55 -4.23 7.33
C ASP A 461 -26.39 -4.11 8.85
N LEU A 462 -27.17 -3.23 9.49
CA LEU A 462 -27.11 -2.96 10.92
C LEU A 462 -28.32 -3.57 11.66
N GLN A 463 -28.06 -4.41 12.64
CA GLN A 463 -29.05 -4.94 13.57
C GLN A 463 -28.78 -4.36 14.96
N LEU A 464 -29.74 -3.66 15.56
CA LEU A 464 -29.55 -2.94 16.83
C LEU A 464 -30.63 -3.30 17.84
N THR A 465 -30.21 -3.78 19.01
CA THR A 465 -31.06 -4.02 20.19
C THR A 465 -30.56 -3.15 21.32
N ALA A 466 -31.45 -2.37 21.93
CA ALA A 466 -31.09 -1.46 23.02
C ALA A 466 -32.13 -1.49 24.14
N SER A 467 -31.68 -1.54 25.40
CA SER A 467 -32.52 -1.25 26.56
C SER A 467 -31.86 -0.21 27.45
N ILE A 468 -32.58 0.89 27.71
CA ILE A 468 -32.16 2.00 28.55
C ILE A 468 -32.99 1.93 29.83
N GLY A 469 -32.31 1.69 30.95
CA GLY A 469 -32.87 1.84 32.29
C GLY A 469 -32.40 3.14 32.97
N PRO A 470 -32.73 3.33 34.26
CA PRO A 470 -32.43 4.56 35.02
C PRO A 470 -30.97 5.03 34.91
N GLN A 471 -30.03 4.09 35.05
CA GLN A 471 -28.58 4.36 35.12
C GLN A 471 -27.76 3.44 34.22
N GLN A 472 -28.38 2.62 33.36
CA GLN A 472 -27.67 1.64 32.52
C GLN A 472 -28.30 1.56 31.13
N LEU A 473 -27.47 1.61 30.09
CA LEU A 473 -27.79 1.17 28.73
C LEU A 473 -27.17 -0.20 28.51
N HIS A 474 -27.98 -1.16 28.04
CA HIS A 474 -27.51 -2.35 27.34
C HIS A 474 -27.73 -2.13 25.85
N LEU A 475 -26.66 -2.03 25.07
CA LEU A 475 -26.72 -1.90 23.62
C LEU A 475 -25.98 -3.09 23.00
N GLN A 476 -26.62 -3.74 22.04
CA GLN A 476 -26.00 -4.72 21.16
C GLN A 476 -26.25 -4.27 19.73
N ALA A 477 -25.19 -4.01 18.99
CA ALA A 477 -25.26 -3.66 17.58
C ALA A 477 -24.39 -4.62 16.77
N ARG A 478 -24.94 -5.17 15.68
CA ARG A 478 -24.20 -5.98 14.71
C ARG A 478 -24.25 -5.28 13.37
N LEU A 479 -23.08 -5.00 12.80
CA LEU A 479 -22.92 -4.42 11.47
C LEU A 479 -22.29 -5.46 10.54
N GLN A 480 -22.73 -5.54 9.29
CA GLN A 480 -22.17 -6.42 8.26
C GLN A 480 -22.01 -5.69 6.92
N HIS A 481 -21.08 -6.18 6.09
CA HIS A 481 -20.87 -5.73 4.70
C HIS A 481 -20.57 -4.22 4.52
N LEU A 482 -19.91 -3.57 5.48
CA LEU A 482 -19.54 -2.15 5.35
C LEU A 482 -18.22 -2.02 4.55
N PRO A 483 -18.11 -1.16 3.52
CA PRO A 483 -16.83 -0.87 2.89
C PRO A 483 -15.87 -0.17 3.87
N ALA A 484 -14.61 -0.61 3.94
CA ALA A 484 -13.67 -0.18 4.98
C ALA A 484 -13.37 1.34 4.98
N ARG A 485 -13.50 2.00 3.82
CA ARG A 485 -13.40 3.46 3.66
C ARG A 485 -14.52 4.25 4.36
N ASP A 486 -15.69 3.64 4.53
CA ASP A 486 -16.90 4.30 5.04
C ASP A 486 -17.00 4.23 6.58
N ILE A 487 -15.97 3.66 7.25
CA ILE A 487 -15.87 3.56 8.72
C ILE A 487 -16.01 4.90 9.43
N ASN A 488 -15.53 5.99 8.80
CA ASN A 488 -15.57 7.35 9.33
C ASN A 488 -17.01 7.87 9.57
N THR A 489 -18.02 7.26 8.96
CA THR A 489 -19.44 7.60 9.17
C THR A 489 -19.98 7.07 10.51
N PHE A 490 -19.33 6.05 11.09
CA PHE A 490 -19.72 5.41 12.36
C PHE A 490 -18.81 5.77 13.55
N LEU A 491 -17.76 6.57 13.33
CA LEU A 491 -16.86 6.98 14.42
C LEU A 491 -17.50 8.09 15.29
N PRO A 492 -17.51 7.95 16.63
CA PRO A 492 -17.97 9.00 17.51
C PRO A 492 -16.95 10.14 17.65
N ASN A 493 -17.47 11.36 17.83
CA ASN A 493 -16.73 12.60 18.05
C ASN A 493 -16.04 12.66 19.42
N GLN A 494 -16.48 11.83 20.37
CA GLN A 494 -16.00 11.77 21.75
C GLN A 494 -15.50 10.36 22.06
N GLY A 495 -14.61 10.20 23.05
CA GLY A 495 -14.00 8.91 23.41
C GLY A 495 -12.95 8.37 22.43
N ILE A 496 -12.66 9.12 21.36
CA ILE A 496 -11.56 8.86 20.42
C ILE A 496 -10.82 10.19 20.21
N SER A 497 -9.49 10.19 20.31
CA SER A 497 -8.69 11.40 20.14
C SER A 497 -8.79 11.98 18.72
N PRO A 498 -8.75 13.32 18.53
CA PRO A 498 -8.83 13.96 17.22
C PRO A 498 -7.66 13.63 16.27
N ALA A 499 -6.55 13.08 16.77
CA ALA A 499 -5.46 12.59 15.93
C ALA A 499 -5.76 11.17 15.39
N LEU A 500 -6.30 10.29 16.24
CA LEU A 500 -6.71 8.95 15.83
C LEU A 500 -7.88 8.99 14.83
N GLN A 501 -8.87 9.87 15.03
CA GLN A 501 -9.95 10.09 14.04
C GLN A 501 -9.40 10.49 12.66
N ARG A 502 -8.43 11.44 12.61
CA ARG A 502 -7.79 11.86 11.36
C ARG A 502 -6.95 10.75 10.72
N TRP A 503 -6.26 9.94 11.52
CA TRP A 503 -5.53 8.78 11.00
C TRP A 503 -6.50 7.75 10.40
N LEU A 504 -7.57 7.39 11.11
CA LEU A 504 -8.60 6.46 10.63
C LEU A 504 -9.25 6.95 9.32
N SER A 505 -9.45 8.25 9.13
CA SER A 505 -10.03 8.81 7.89
C SER A 505 -9.10 8.77 6.67
N MET A 506 -7.79 8.52 6.86
CA MET A 506 -6.80 8.46 5.78
C MET A 506 -6.19 7.06 5.60
N ALA A 507 -6.27 6.20 6.61
CA ALA A 507 -5.59 4.92 6.61
C ALA A 507 -6.25 3.86 5.71
N PHE A 508 -7.59 3.82 5.61
CA PHE A 508 -8.30 2.81 4.84
C PHE A 508 -8.50 3.25 3.38
N LEU A 509 -7.74 2.66 2.46
CA LEU A 509 -7.84 2.95 1.01
C LEU A 509 -8.91 2.08 0.33
N SER A 510 -8.97 0.79 0.67
CA SER A 510 -9.97 -0.17 0.18
C SER A 510 -10.13 -1.36 1.14
N GLY A 511 -11.13 -2.22 0.87
CA GLY A 511 -11.43 -3.44 1.63
C GLY A 511 -12.84 -3.47 2.22
N THR A 512 -13.19 -4.54 2.94
CA THR A 512 -14.49 -4.70 3.60
C THR A 512 -14.36 -4.95 5.11
N LEU A 513 -15.34 -4.46 5.86
CA LEU A 513 -15.66 -4.92 7.20
C LEU A 513 -16.81 -5.91 7.07
N ASP A 514 -16.48 -7.19 7.14
CA ASP A 514 -17.43 -8.29 6.93
C ASP A 514 -18.46 -8.33 8.06
N LYS A 515 -17.98 -8.11 9.29
CA LYS A 515 -18.79 -8.16 10.51
C LYS A 515 -18.16 -7.34 11.62
N ALA A 516 -18.97 -6.55 12.32
CA ALA A 516 -18.66 -6.05 13.66
C ALA A 516 -19.80 -6.36 14.64
N ASP A 517 -19.47 -6.90 15.82
CA ASP A 517 -20.37 -7.02 16.97
C ASP A 517 -19.92 -6.02 18.05
N LEU A 518 -20.72 -4.99 18.30
CA LEU A 518 -20.59 -4.04 19.40
C LEU A 518 -21.50 -4.45 20.56
N ARG A 519 -20.95 -4.48 21.77
CA ARG A 519 -21.70 -4.61 23.02
C ARG A 519 -21.29 -3.50 23.98
N TRP A 520 -22.28 -2.74 24.43
CA TRP A 520 -22.12 -1.77 25.53
C TRP A 520 -23.05 -2.12 26.69
N ARG A 521 -22.54 -2.00 27.92
CA ARG A 521 -23.28 -2.23 29.17
C ARG A 521 -22.78 -1.27 30.25
N GLY A 522 -23.36 -0.08 30.34
CA GLY A 522 -22.91 0.93 31.31
C GLY A 522 -23.77 2.20 31.31
N PRO A 523 -23.42 3.22 32.11
CA PRO A 523 -24.21 4.45 32.23
C PRO A 523 -24.37 5.18 30.89
N TRP A 524 -25.63 5.47 30.52
CA TRP A 524 -25.95 6.15 29.25
C TRP A 524 -25.46 7.61 29.21
N GLN A 525 -25.32 8.24 30.38
CA GLN A 525 -24.74 9.59 30.52
C GLN A 525 -23.25 9.65 30.17
N HIS A 526 -22.57 8.50 30.18
CA HIS A 526 -21.13 8.34 29.93
C HIS A 526 -20.86 7.62 28.59
N LEU A 527 -21.76 7.74 27.62
CA LEU A 527 -21.52 7.28 26.24
C LEU A 527 -20.69 8.32 25.48
N PRO A 528 -19.63 7.93 24.75
CA PRO A 528 -18.83 6.70 24.90
C PRO A 528 -17.74 6.82 25.99
N GLN A 529 -17.68 7.96 26.70
CA GLN A 529 -16.65 8.28 27.70
C GLN A 529 -16.80 7.49 29.02
N ASN A 530 -16.38 6.23 29.05
CA ASN A 530 -16.17 5.52 30.32
C ASN A 530 -14.96 4.58 30.27
N HIS A 531 -14.08 4.68 31.27
CA HIS A 531 -12.77 4.04 31.30
C HIS A 531 -12.80 2.55 31.72
N ASN A 532 -13.97 2.04 32.14
CA ASN A 532 -14.06 0.72 32.75
C ASN A 532 -14.22 -0.40 31.70
N HIS A 533 -13.38 -1.44 31.78
CA HIS A 533 -13.28 -2.51 30.78
C HIS A 533 -14.56 -3.34 30.63
N ASP A 534 -15.39 -3.42 31.67
CA ASP A 534 -16.63 -4.20 31.67
C ASP A 534 -17.77 -3.57 30.84
N HIS A 535 -17.61 -2.33 30.38
CA HIS A 535 -18.70 -1.57 29.76
C HIS A 535 -18.68 -1.56 28.22
N LEU A 536 -17.52 -1.79 27.57
CA LEU A 536 -17.37 -1.75 26.11
C LEU A 536 -16.61 -2.97 25.58
N ASN A 537 -17.22 -3.67 24.62
CA ASN A 537 -16.58 -4.72 23.84
C ASN A 537 -17.02 -4.61 22.38
N LEU A 538 -16.10 -4.27 21.48
CA LEU A 538 -16.28 -4.27 20.03
C LEU A 538 -15.35 -5.31 19.41
N GLN A 539 -15.92 -6.24 18.65
CA GLN A 539 -15.19 -7.19 17.82
C GLN A 539 -15.49 -6.89 16.36
N ALA A 540 -14.46 -6.69 15.53
CA ALA A 540 -14.63 -6.44 14.10
C ALA A 540 -13.69 -7.29 13.26
N HIS A 541 -14.21 -7.87 12.18
CA HIS A 541 -13.47 -8.64 11.20
C HIS A 541 -13.40 -7.84 9.90
N PHE A 542 -12.18 -7.68 9.40
CA PHE A 542 -11.85 -6.98 8.17
C PHE A 542 -11.27 -7.97 7.16
N HIS A 543 -11.68 -7.83 5.90
CA HIS A 543 -11.21 -8.66 4.81
C HIS A 543 -10.59 -7.82 3.68
N ASN A 544 -9.47 -8.32 3.16
CA ASN A 544 -8.76 -7.78 1.99
C ASN A 544 -8.58 -6.25 2.02
N VAL A 545 -8.12 -5.71 3.16
CA VAL A 545 -7.91 -4.28 3.36
C VAL A 545 -6.61 -3.80 2.73
N HIS A 546 -6.64 -2.59 2.18
CA HIS A 546 -5.44 -1.83 1.82
C HIS A 546 -5.28 -0.67 2.80
N LEU A 547 -4.20 -0.68 3.58
CA LEU A 547 -4.00 0.19 4.75
C LEU A 547 -2.72 1.05 4.63
N HIS A 548 -2.90 2.37 4.56
CA HIS A 548 -1.84 3.36 4.70
C HIS A 548 -1.58 3.67 6.19
N TYR A 549 -0.74 2.88 6.86
CA TYR A 549 -0.53 3.00 8.31
C TYR A 549 0.41 4.14 8.73
N ALA A 550 1.36 4.57 7.89
CA ALA A 550 2.30 5.65 8.22
C ALA A 550 2.87 6.37 6.99
N ALA A 551 2.99 7.70 7.09
CA ALA A 551 3.54 8.52 6.02
C ALA A 551 5.02 8.17 5.71
N ARG A 552 5.32 7.93 4.43
CA ARG A 552 6.63 7.48 3.90
C ARG A 552 7.05 6.07 4.37
N TRP A 553 6.07 5.23 4.69
CA TRP A 553 6.23 3.78 4.73
C TRP A 553 5.45 3.16 3.56
N PRO A 554 5.82 1.95 3.08
CA PRO A 554 5.02 1.24 2.09
C PRO A 554 3.68 0.80 2.69
N ASP A 555 2.64 0.79 1.87
CA ASP A 555 1.29 0.39 2.28
C ASP A 555 1.22 -1.10 2.61
N ALA A 556 0.23 -1.48 3.42
CA ALA A 556 -0.09 -2.88 3.71
C ALA A 556 -1.27 -3.32 2.83
N GLU A 557 -1.07 -4.36 2.03
CA GLU A 557 -2.02 -4.90 1.06
C GLU A 557 -2.55 -6.27 1.51
N HIS A 558 -3.70 -6.68 0.95
CA HIS A 558 -4.33 -7.97 1.22
C HIS A 558 -4.50 -8.26 2.73
N LEU A 559 -4.84 -7.23 3.50
CA LEU A 559 -4.82 -7.28 4.95
C LEU A 559 -6.13 -7.82 5.53
N ASP A 560 -6.04 -8.99 6.16
CA ASP A 560 -7.12 -9.66 6.86
C ASP A 560 -6.91 -9.52 8.37
N ALA A 561 -7.85 -8.89 9.07
CA ALA A 561 -7.66 -8.46 10.45
C ALA A 561 -8.85 -8.72 11.37
N ARG A 562 -8.53 -9.09 12.62
CA ARG A 562 -9.48 -9.18 13.74
C ARG A 562 -9.14 -8.10 14.76
N LEU A 563 -10.03 -7.15 14.91
CA LEU A 563 -9.98 -6.06 15.89
C LEU A 563 -10.82 -6.44 17.11
N LEU A 564 -10.25 -6.22 18.29
CA LEU A 564 -10.89 -6.31 19.59
C LEU A 564 -10.61 -5.01 20.36
N TRP A 565 -11.65 -4.22 20.61
CA TRP A 565 -11.60 -3.04 21.46
C TRP A 565 -12.37 -3.32 22.76
N THR A 566 -11.64 -3.27 23.88
CA THR A 566 -12.14 -3.50 25.24
C THR A 566 -11.73 -2.37 26.17
N GLY A 567 -12.69 -1.70 26.81
CA GLY A 567 -12.44 -0.52 27.63
C GLY A 567 -11.67 0.57 26.87
N ASN A 568 -10.50 0.95 27.39
CA ASN A 568 -9.64 1.98 26.78
C ASN A 568 -8.45 1.41 25.98
N THR A 569 -8.59 0.16 25.49
CA THR A 569 -7.56 -0.53 24.69
C THR A 569 -8.14 -1.11 23.41
N LEU A 570 -7.49 -0.84 22.29
CA LEU A 570 -7.79 -1.42 20.98
C LEU A 570 -6.62 -2.33 20.60
N THR A 571 -6.93 -3.58 20.31
CA THR A 571 -5.98 -4.58 19.84
C THR A 571 -6.41 -5.11 18.47
N VAL A 572 -5.46 -5.32 17.57
CA VAL A 572 -5.71 -5.91 16.25
C VAL A 572 -4.72 -7.05 16.05
N ARG A 573 -5.20 -8.19 15.57
CA ARG A 573 -4.36 -9.24 14.99
C ARG A 573 -4.65 -9.31 13.50
N SER A 574 -3.62 -9.08 12.69
CA SER A 574 -3.72 -9.07 11.23
C SER A 574 -2.68 -9.95 10.57
N HIS A 575 -2.98 -10.33 9.33
CA HIS A 575 -2.06 -10.94 8.37
C HIS A 575 -2.29 -10.32 7.00
N GLY A 576 -1.32 -10.42 6.09
CA GLY A 576 -1.38 -9.76 4.79
C GLY A 576 0.00 -9.66 4.14
N ASP A 577 0.25 -8.59 3.38
CA ASP A 577 1.52 -8.34 2.70
C ASP A 577 1.97 -6.87 2.82
N ILE A 578 3.28 -6.63 2.85
CA ILE A 578 3.89 -5.29 2.77
C ILE A 578 5.04 -5.32 1.75
N SER A 579 4.89 -4.61 0.62
CA SER A 579 5.86 -4.59 -0.50
C SER A 579 6.31 -5.97 -1.00
N GLY A 580 5.38 -6.93 -1.06
CA GLY A 580 5.62 -8.32 -1.42
C GLY A 580 6.21 -9.17 -0.30
N ILE A 581 6.34 -8.66 0.93
CA ILE A 581 6.77 -9.43 2.09
C ILE A 581 5.52 -9.93 2.81
N PRO A 582 5.27 -11.26 2.88
CA PRO A 582 4.13 -11.78 3.60
C PRO A 582 4.29 -11.45 5.09
N VAL A 583 3.20 -11.11 5.75
CA VAL A 583 3.10 -10.85 7.19
C VAL A 583 2.18 -11.92 7.78
N ARG A 584 2.77 -12.93 8.44
CA ARG A 584 2.01 -14.06 9.01
C ARG A 584 1.16 -13.67 10.21
N GLU A 585 1.72 -12.85 11.10
CA GLU A 585 1.00 -12.27 12.22
C GLU A 585 1.61 -10.90 12.56
N ALA A 586 0.76 -9.90 12.62
CA ALA A 586 1.03 -8.58 13.17
C ALA A 586 0.03 -8.31 14.30
N GLN A 587 0.54 -8.08 15.50
CA GLN A 587 -0.25 -7.66 16.66
C GLN A 587 -0.07 -6.15 16.86
N VAL A 588 -1.15 -5.40 16.71
CA VAL A 588 -1.19 -3.95 16.92
C VAL A 588 -1.95 -3.67 18.21
N SER A 589 -1.47 -2.72 19.02
CA SER A 589 -2.17 -2.21 20.19
C SER A 589 -2.14 -0.67 20.26
N ILE A 590 -3.26 -0.11 20.69
CA ILE A 590 -3.44 1.32 20.96
C ILE A 590 -4.14 1.41 22.33
N GLY A 591 -3.43 1.89 23.34
CA GLY A 591 -4.02 2.25 24.65
C GLY A 591 -4.55 3.69 24.64
N ASN A 592 -5.13 4.14 25.75
CA ASN A 592 -5.65 5.49 26.01
C ASN A 592 -6.16 6.20 24.74
N LEU A 593 -7.32 5.76 24.26
CA LEU A 593 -7.96 6.20 23.02
C LEU A 593 -8.64 7.56 23.19
N ASP A 594 -9.02 7.90 24.42
CA ASP A 594 -9.77 9.08 24.83
C ASP A 594 -8.90 10.27 25.28
N THR A 595 -7.60 10.06 25.52
CA THR A 595 -6.71 11.13 25.97
C THR A 595 -6.45 12.19 24.89
N ALA A 596 -6.42 13.46 25.29
CA ALA A 596 -6.17 14.59 24.39
C ALA A 596 -4.78 14.53 23.72
N LEU A 597 -3.80 13.94 24.42
CA LEU A 597 -2.55 13.47 23.83
C LEU A 597 -2.79 12.08 23.26
N ALA A 598 -2.68 11.93 21.94
CA ALA A 598 -2.98 10.68 21.27
C ALA A 598 -1.91 9.61 21.55
N SER A 599 -2.32 8.50 22.13
CA SER A 599 -1.43 7.35 22.36
C SER A 599 -0.86 6.83 21.04
N PRO A 600 0.45 6.53 20.96
CA PRO A 600 1.04 5.99 19.75
C PRO A 600 0.55 4.57 19.47
N LEU A 601 0.47 4.22 18.19
CA LEU A 601 0.20 2.86 17.73
C LEU A 601 1.46 2.02 17.93
N TYR A 602 1.35 0.95 18.72
CA TYR A 602 2.38 -0.07 18.87
C TYR A 602 2.06 -1.25 17.95
N ALA A 603 3.00 -1.66 17.10
CA ALA A 603 2.84 -2.83 16.25
C ALA A 603 4.03 -3.78 16.41
N GLU A 604 3.75 -5.02 16.77
CA GLU A 604 4.70 -6.13 16.79
C GLU A 604 4.42 -7.04 15.59
N ILE A 605 5.42 -7.18 14.72
CA ILE A 605 5.33 -7.93 13.47
C ILE A 605 6.37 -9.06 13.55
N ASN A 606 5.93 -10.30 13.35
CA ASN A 606 6.80 -11.47 13.32
C ASN A 606 6.60 -12.22 12.00
N THR A 607 7.59 -12.20 11.10
CA THR A 607 7.41 -12.80 9.77
C THR A 607 8.70 -13.31 9.11
N PRO A 608 8.65 -14.39 8.32
CA PRO A 608 9.74 -14.75 7.43
C PRO A 608 9.96 -13.68 6.36
N LEU A 609 11.22 -13.32 6.16
CA LEU A 609 11.68 -12.28 5.24
C LEU A 609 12.59 -12.89 4.15
N PRO A 610 12.11 -12.98 2.90
CA PRO A 610 12.96 -13.31 1.76
C PRO A 610 14.03 -12.21 1.58
N MET A 611 15.31 -12.56 1.72
CA MET A 611 16.39 -11.57 1.79
C MET A 611 16.51 -10.72 0.51
N ALA A 612 16.08 -11.24 -0.63
CA ALA A 612 16.00 -10.51 -1.90
C ALA A 612 15.04 -9.29 -1.85
N LYS A 613 14.00 -9.31 -0.98
CA LYS A 613 13.02 -8.23 -0.82
C LYS A 613 13.42 -7.19 0.24
N LEU A 614 14.38 -7.49 1.12
CA LEU A 614 14.84 -6.61 2.20
C LEU A 614 15.32 -5.24 1.69
N LEU A 615 16.29 -5.19 0.76
CA LEU A 615 16.84 -3.93 0.27
C LEU A 615 15.83 -3.09 -0.53
N PRO A 616 15.01 -3.66 -1.43
CA PRO A 616 13.89 -2.94 -2.05
C PRO A 616 12.92 -2.32 -1.04
N CYS A 617 12.47 -3.07 -0.03
CA CYS A 617 11.55 -2.58 0.99
C CYS A 617 12.19 -1.47 1.86
N LEU A 618 13.39 -1.70 2.42
CA LEU A 618 14.06 -0.70 3.28
C LEU A 618 14.31 0.65 2.57
N ARG A 619 14.51 0.65 1.24
CA ARG A 619 14.65 1.87 0.43
C ARG A 619 13.36 2.70 0.33
N GLN A 620 12.19 2.09 0.54
CA GLN A 620 10.90 2.77 0.59
C GLN A 620 10.61 3.35 1.99
N THR A 621 11.29 2.85 3.03
CA THR A 621 11.16 3.33 4.42
C THR A 621 12.07 4.52 4.73
N PRO A 622 11.83 5.26 5.84
CA PRO A 622 12.72 6.33 6.28
C PRO A 622 14.11 5.86 6.75
N ILE A 623 14.34 4.55 6.93
CA ILE A 623 15.57 3.98 7.51
C ILE A 623 16.76 4.10 6.56
N LEU A 624 16.59 3.78 5.27
CA LEU A 624 17.65 3.83 4.26
C LEU A 624 17.41 4.89 3.16
N ARG A 625 16.47 5.81 3.34
CA ARG A 625 16.08 6.80 2.30
C ARG A 625 17.25 7.64 1.77
N HIS A 626 18.17 8.03 2.65
CA HIS A 626 19.37 8.81 2.29
C HIS A 626 20.65 7.95 2.26
N ALA A 627 20.58 6.69 2.66
CA ALA A 627 21.73 5.79 2.75
C ALA A 627 22.04 5.16 1.37
N GLN A 628 23.18 5.54 0.78
CA GLN A 628 23.63 4.95 -0.47
C GLN A 628 24.07 3.49 -0.27
N THR A 629 23.23 2.56 -0.71
CA THR A 629 23.45 1.12 -0.57
C THR A 629 24.24 0.55 -1.75
N PRO A 630 25.27 -0.29 -1.50
CA PRO A 630 26.00 -0.97 -2.58
C PRO A 630 25.08 -1.86 -3.44
N PRO A 631 25.48 -2.19 -4.68
CA PRO A 631 24.79 -3.15 -5.54
C PRO A 631 25.03 -4.59 -5.06
N LEU A 632 24.48 -4.92 -3.88
CA LEU A 632 24.46 -6.27 -3.31
C LEU A 632 23.26 -7.04 -3.83
N GLN A 633 23.49 -8.28 -4.22
CA GLN A 633 22.43 -9.28 -4.38
C GLN A 633 22.34 -10.08 -3.08
N LEU A 634 21.16 -10.03 -2.44
CA LEU A 634 20.87 -10.77 -1.21
C LEU A 634 20.01 -12.00 -1.55
N SER A 635 20.30 -13.14 -0.93
CA SER A 635 19.58 -14.39 -1.13
C SER A 635 19.39 -15.15 0.18
N GLY A 636 18.56 -16.20 0.16
CA GLY A 636 18.16 -16.94 1.36
C GLY A 636 17.05 -16.23 2.15
N GLU A 637 16.87 -16.66 3.39
CA GLU A 637 15.76 -16.28 4.26
C GLU A 637 16.26 -15.77 5.62
N GLY A 638 15.39 -15.06 6.34
CA GLY A 638 15.60 -14.68 7.72
C GLY A 638 14.26 -14.50 8.43
N GLN A 639 14.27 -14.52 9.75
CA GLN A 639 13.09 -14.22 10.56
C GLN A 639 13.17 -12.77 11.03
N LEU A 640 12.16 -11.95 10.69
CA LEU A 640 12.05 -10.57 11.12
C LEU A 640 11.12 -10.47 12.33
N HIS A 641 11.65 -10.02 13.46
CA HIS A 641 10.88 -9.50 14.59
C HIS A 641 10.99 -7.98 14.58
N LEU A 642 9.88 -7.27 14.48
CA LEU A 642 9.84 -5.81 14.32
C LEU A 642 8.81 -5.20 15.28
N ALA A 643 9.27 -4.34 16.18
CA ALA A 643 8.45 -3.48 17.00
C ALA A 643 8.47 -2.04 16.44
N LEU A 644 7.30 -1.52 16.12
CA LEU A 644 7.07 -0.14 15.68
C LEU A 644 6.26 0.61 16.73
N LYS A 645 6.64 1.87 16.97
CA LYS A 645 5.83 2.84 17.72
C LYS A 645 5.59 4.04 16.82
N VAL A 646 4.38 4.11 16.26
CA VAL A 646 3.94 5.14 15.31
C VAL A 646 3.16 6.21 16.08
N PRO A 647 3.72 7.41 16.32
CA PRO A 647 2.97 8.52 16.90
C PRO A 647 2.03 9.14 15.87
N PHE A 648 0.85 9.60 16.31
CA PHE A 648 -0.13 10.29 15.45
C PHE A 648 0.14 11.80 15.26
N HIS A 649 1.29 12.29 15.75
CA HIS A 649 1.74 13.69 15.67
C HIS A 649 3.09 13.78 14.93
N HIS A 650 3.70 14.97 14.88
CA HIS A 650 4.94 15.24 14.11
C HIS A 650 6.22 14.54 14.62
N GLU A 651 6.12 13.66 15.61
CA GLU A 651 7.24 12.89 16.13
C GLU A 651 7.74 11.83 15.13
N LYS A 652 9.02 11.45 15.28
CA LYS A 652 9.64 10.39 14.48
C LYS A 652 9.18 9.02 14.99
N THR A 653 8.54 8.21 14.13
CA THR A 653 8.29 6.76 14.35
C THR A 653 9.49 6.07 15.00
N GLN A 654 9.33 5.49 16.18
CA GLN A 654 10.40 4.69 16.79
C GLN A 654 10.33 3.28 16.20
N VAL A 655 11.50 2.72 15.90
CA VAL A 655 11.68 1.43 15.24
C VAL A 655 12.68 0.64 16.07
N GLN A 656 12.36 -0.60 16.40
CA GLN A 656 13.27 -1.55 17.02
C GLN A 656 13.01 -2.93 16.41
N GLY A 657 14.02 -3.55 15.83
CA GLY A 657 13.87 -4.85 15.17
C GLY A 657 15.08 -5.75 15.32
N VAL A 658 14.84 -7.05 15.18
CA VAL A 658 15.84 -8.10 15.13
C VAL A 658 15.56 -8.94 13.90
N LEU A 659 16.50 -8.92 12.95
CA LEU A 659 16.49 -9.82 11.78
C LEU A 659 17.45 -10.97 12.08
N ALA A 660 16.91 -12.16 12.36
CA ALA A 660 17.69 -13.38 12.51
C ALA A 660 17.94 -14.00 11.13
N LEU A 661 19.16 -13.88 10.62
CA LEU A 661 19.54 -14.49 9.33
C LEU A 661 19.60 -16.02 9.44
N GLN A 662 19.03 -16.71 8.46
CA GLN A 662 19.01 -18.17 8.39
C GLN A 662 19.62 -18.64 7.06
N LYS A 663 20.94 -18.90 7.06
CA LYS A 663 21.72 -19.27 5.87
C LYS A 663 21.61 -18.24 4.72
N ALA A 664 21.57 -16.95 5.03
CA ALA A 664 21.51 -15.89 4.04
C ALA A 664 22.78 -15.85 3.16
N GLY A 665 22.62 -15.39 1.92
CA GLY A 665 23.70 -15.19 0.96
C GLY A 665 23.86 -13.73 0.54
N VAL A 666 25.09 -13.32 0.28
CA VAL A 666 25.45 -11.99 -0.22
C VAL A 666 26.41 -12.15 -1.39
N LYS A 667 26.05 -11.59 -2.55
CA LYS A 667 26.90 -11.59 -3.76
C LYS A 667 27.20 -10.16 -4.21
N MET A 668 28.48 -9.92 -4.52
CA MET A 668 29.01 -8.64 -5.00
C MET A 668 30.05 -8.90 -6.09
N GLY A 669 29.64 -8.81 -7.36
CA GLY A 669 30.46 -9.23 -8.50
C GLY A 669 30.82 -10.72 -8.42
N ASN A 670 32.12 -11.03 -8.44
CA ASN A 670 32.64 -12.40 -8.29
C ASN A 670 32.81 -12.83 -6.83
N TRP A 671 32.66 -11.91 -5.86
CA TRP A 671 32.74 -12.23 -4.43
C TRP A 671 31.38 -12.70 -3.92
N ARG A 672 31.40 -13.74 -3.09
CA ARG A 672 30.21 -14.33 -2.48
C ARG A 672 30.48 -14.74 -1.04
N ALA A 673 29.51 -14.45 -0.19
CA ALA A 673 29.37 -14.97 1.15
C ALA A 673 28.07 -15.79 1.23
N GLU A 674 28.13 -16.95 1.86
CA GLU A 674 27.07 -17.96 1.88
C GLU A 674 26.84 -18.44 3.32
N SER A 675 25.68 -19.04 3.58
CA SER A 675 25.31 -19.59 4.91
C SER A 675 25.38 -18.60 6.08
N ILE A 676 25.23 -17.30 5.82
CA ILE A 676 25.31 -16.24 6.84
C ILE A 676 24.15 -16.38 7.82
N SER A 677 24.48 -16.47 9.10
CA SER A 677 23.54 -16.71 10.20
C SER A 677 23.89 -15.85 11.41
N GLY A 678 22.86 -15.41 12.14
CA GLY A 678 23.00 -14.58 13.34
C GLY A 678 22.05 -13.37 13.36
N PRO A 679 21.92 -12.69 14.51
CA PRO A 679 21.00 -11.58 14.68
C PRO A 679 21.59 -10.24 14.21
N ILE A 680 20.83 -9.52 13.39
CA ILE A 680 21.04 -8.10 13.11
C ILE A 680 20.00 -7.32 13.91
N HIS A 681 20.46 -6.61 14.94
CA HIS A 681 19.61 -5.65 15.66
C HIS A 681 19.62 -4.33 14.90
N PHE A 682 18.46 -3.72 14.71
CA PHE A 682 18.34 -2.41 14.09
C PHE A 682 17.33 -1.54 14.83
N GLN A 683 17.60 -0.24 14.80
CA GLN A 683 16.76 0.83 15.31
C GLN A 683 16.55 1.85 14.18
N ARG A 684 15.86 2.96 14.47
CA ARG A 684 15.56 3.98 13.45
C ARG A 684 16.82 4.52 12.75
N ASP A 685 17.88 4.79 13.51
CA ASP A 685 19.09 5.49 13.09
C ASP A 685 20.38 4.68 13.29
N ALA A 686 20.29 3.47 13.84
CA ALA A 686 21.42 2.59 14.13
C ALA A 686 21.18 1.14 13.70
N ILE A 687 22.25 0.46 13.27
CA ILE A 687 22.29 -0.99 13.01
C ILE A 687 23.45 -1.58 13.82
N ASN A 688 23.25 -2.73 14.44
CA ASN A 688 24.23 -3.42 15.25
C ASN A 688 24.10 -4.93 15.04
N ALA A 689 25.04 -5.51 14.31
CA ALA A 689 25.20 -6.95 14.15
C ALA A 689 26.53 -7.37 14.77
N LYS A 690 26.48 -8.25 15.77
CA LYS A 690 27.66 -8.82 16.41
C LYS A 690 27.72 -10.30 16.09
N ASN A 691 28.92 -10.78 15.74
CA ASN A 691 29.19 -12.21 15.55
C ASN A 691 28.29 -12.88 14.49
N LEU A 692 28.00 -12.20 13.36
CA LEU A 692 27.41 -12.88 12.21
C LEU A 692 28.40 -13.94 11.70
N GLN A 693 27.99 -15.19 11.61
CA GLN A 693 28.83 -16.30 11.18
C GLN A 693 28.41 -16.74 9.78
N GLY A 694 29.34 -17.08 8.91
CA GLY A 694 29.03 -17.61 7.58
C GLY A 694 30.27 -18.17 6.89
N GLN A 695 30.15 -18.42 5.59
CA GLN A 695 31.26 -18.82 4.74
C GLN A 695 31.59 -17.71 3.75
N PHE A 696 32.86 -17.33 3.65
CA PHE A 696 33.36 -16.37 2.68
C PHE A 696 34.51 -17.03 1.90
N VAL A 697 34.35 -17.15 0.58
CA VAL A 697 35.36 -17.75 -0.31
C VAL A 697 35.81 -19.15 0.21
N GLY A 698 34.82 -20.00 0.51
CA GLY A 698 35.03 -21.40 0.88
C GLY A 698 35.47 -21.70 2.31
N GLY A 699 35.67 -20.68 3.16
CA GLY A 699 36.08 -20.86 4.55
C GLY A 699 35.26 -20.04 5.54
N PRO A 700 35.32 -20.35 6.85
CA PRO A 700 34.52 -19.71 7.88
C PRO A 700 34.90 -18.25 8.08
N ALA A 701 33.88 -17.40 8.24
CA ALA A 701 34.01 -15.97 8.42
C ALA A 701 33.08 -15.47 9.54
N GLN A 702 33.57 -14.49 10.30
CA GLN A 702 32.83 -13.76 11.32
C GLN A 702 32.80 -12.28 10.95
N VAL A 703 31.60 -11.68 10.96
CA VAL A 703 31.38 -10.26 10.69
C VAL A 703 30.75 -9.57 11.90
N SER A 704 31.30 -8.41 12.25
CA SER A 704 30.63 -7.41 13.07
C SER A 704 30.37 -6.15 12.24
N LEU A 705 29.22 -5.52 12.47
CA LEU A 705 28.79 -4.32 11.77
C LEU A 705 28.09 -3.41 12.76
N GLN A 706 28.54 -2.16 12.86
CA GLN A 706 27.86 -1.12 13.61
C GLN A 706 27.68 0.11 12.73
N ALA A 707 26.44 0.55 12.52
CA ALA A 707 26.11 1.81 11.87
C ALA A 707 25.33 2.72 12.82
N LYS A 708 25.55 4.04 12.71
CA LYS A 708 24.86 5.09 13.45
C LYS A 708 24.55 6.28 12.53
N ALA A 709 23.60 7.13 12.95
CA ALA A 709 23.17 8.34 12.25
C ALA A 709 22.75 8.11 10.79
N LEU A 710 22.04 7.01 10.53
CA LEU A 710 21.58 6.60 9.18
C LEU A 710 20.70 7.64 8.46
N ASP A 711 20.03 8.53 9.20
CA ASP A 711 19.18 9.60 8.64
C ASP A 711 19.91 10.93 8.41
N GLN A 712 21.19 11.04 8.81
CA GLN A 712 22.05 12.22 8.66
C GLN A 712 23.36 11.87 7.93
N GLN A 713 24.48 11.76 8.66
CA GLN A 713 25.79 11.35 8.18
C GLN A 713 26.04 9.92 8.64
N THR A 714 25.89 8.94 7.75
CA THR A 714 26.11 7.53 8.11
C THR A 714 27.55 7.30 8.56
N HIS A 715 27.73 6.96 9.83
CA HIS A 715 28.97 6.40 10.36
C HIS A 715 28.80 4.88 10.45
N LEU A 716 29.49 4.12 9.60
CA LEU A 716 29.47 2.67 9.59
C LEU A 716 30.87 2.12 9.86
N GLN A 717 30.97 1.20 10.81
CA GLN A 717 32.15 0.44 11.15
C GLN A 717 31.88 -1.04 10.90
N MET A 718 32.78 -1.71 10.21
CA MET A 718 32.71 -3.14 9.90
C MET A 718 34.02 -3.81 10.29
N GLN A 719 33.94 -5.01 10.85
CA GLN A 719 35.09 -5.91 11.02
C GLN A 719 34.70 -7.27 10.46
N LEU A 720 35.60 -7.85 9.67
CA LEU A 720 35.44 -9.12 8.97
C LEU A 720 36.72 -9.92 9.21
N GLN A 721 36.62 -11.02 9.94
CA GLN A 721 37.75 -11.88 10.28
C GLN A 721 37.41 -13.34 10.01
N GLY A 722 38.41 -14.15 9.66
CA GLY A 722 38.18 -15.56 9.37
C GLY A 722 39.28 -16.15 8.53
N SER A 723 38.93 -17.13 7.73
CA SER A 723 39.85 -17.78 6.82
C SER A 723 39.17 -18.12 5.50
N LEU A 724 39.89 -17.93 4.39
CA LEU A 724 39.42 -18.28 3.03
C LEU A 724 40.22 -19.45 2.49
N GLN A 725 39.64 -20.19 1.54
CA GLN A 725 40.38 -21.24 0.82
C GLN A 725 41.08 -20.66 -0.40
N ALA A 726 42.39 -20.86 -0.49
CA ALA A 726 43.21 -20.25 -1.54
C ALA A 726 42.75 -20.66 -2.95
N GLY A 727 42.38 -21.94 -3.15
CA GLY A 727 41.84 -22.46 -4.41
C GLY A 727 40.42 -22.01 -4.75
N GLN A 728 39.69 -21.35 -3.84
CA GLN A 728 38.35 -20.78 -4.11
C GLN A 728 38.36 -19.28 -4.39
N LEU A 729 39.54 -18.63 -4.36
CA LEU A 729 39.68 -17.22 -4.76
C LEU A 729 39.11 -16.99 -6.18
N PRO A 730 38.48 -15.82 -6.46
CA PRO A 730 37.86 -15.52 -7.75
C PRO A 730 38.90 -15.18 -8.85
N LEU A 731 39.76 -16.16 -9.14
CA LEU A 731 40.86 -16.16 -10.10
C LEU A 731 40.55 -17.13 -11.27
N PRO A 732 41.33 -17.10 -12.38
CA PRO A 732 41.20 -18.10 -13.44
C PRO A 732 41.35 -19.54 -12.92
N GLN A 733 40.59 -20.48 -13.49
CA GLN A 733 40.56 -21.87 -13.01
C GLN A 733 41.93 -22.58 -13.07
N SER A 734 42.78 -22.24 -14.05
CA SER A 734 44.16 -22.73 -14.15
C SER A 734 45.08 -22.21 -13.04
N TRP A 735 44.70 -21.13 -12.34
CA TRP A 735 45.40 -20.62 -11.18
C TRP A 735 44.80 -21.18 -9.88
N GLN A 736 43.48 -21.31 -9.81
CA GLN A 736 42.78 -21.92 -8.65
C GLN A 736 43.32 -23.30 -8.31
N SER A 737 43.58 -24.16 -9.31
CA SER A 737 44.12 -25.51 -9.10
C SER A 737 45.57 -25.54 -8.59
N ARG A 738 46.31 -24.43 -8.69
CA ARG A 738 47.71 -24.27 -8.23
C ARG A 738 47.80 -23.70 -6.80
N LEU A 739 46.69 -23.19 -6.28
CA LEU A 739 46.60 -22.56 -4.95
C LEU A 739 45.98 -23.54 -3.96
N HIS A 740 46.68 -23.83 -2.86
CA HIS A 740 46.22 -24.79 -1.85
C HIS A 740 46.34 -24.23 -0.43
N GLY A 741 45.55 -24.82 0.47
CA GLY A 741 45.51 -24.42 1.87
C GLY A 741 44.60 -23.22 2.14
N VAL A 742 44.81 -22.61 3.29
CA VAL A 742 43.89 -21.70 3.94
C VAL A 742 44.62 -20.39 4.25
N ILE A 743 44.01 -19.25 3.93
CA ILE A 743 44.56 -17.93 4.17
C ILE A 743 43.73 -17.26 5.27
N PRO A 744 44.20 -17.22 6.54
CA PRO A 744 43.58 -16.39 7.57
C PRO A 744 43.71 -14.90 7.22
N TYR A 745 42.63 -14.16 7.44
CA TYR A 745 42.53 -12.72 7.17
C TYR A 745 41.80 -11.97 8.29
N GLN A 746 42.08 -10.67 8.37
CA GLN A 746 41.33 -9.70 9.16
C GLN A 746 41.18 -8.41 8.35
N VAL A 747 39.97 -7.87 8.25
CA VAL A 747 39.65 -6.66 7.51
C VAL A 747 38.76 -5.78 8.39
N SER A 748 39.11 -4.51 8.54
CA SER A 748 38.28 -3.47 9.12
C SER A 748 37.90 -2.44 8.05
N GLY A 749 36.72 -1.85 8.19
CA GLY A 749 36.23 -0.83 7.29
C GLY A 749 35.48 0.27 8.05
N THR A 750 35.72 1.52 7.68
CA THR A 750 34.97 2.67 8.19
C THR A 750 34.43 3.50 7.03
N LEU A 751 33.13 3.76 7.04
CA LEU A 751 32.46 4.69 6.13
C LEU A 751 32.00 5.89 6.97
N GLU A 752 32.51 7.07 6.64
CA GLU A 752 32.25 8.32 7.34
C GLU A 752 32.21 9.46 6.32
N ASN A 753 31.18 10.30 6.37
CA ASN A 753 31.01 11.43 5.43
C ASN A 753 31.14 11.02 3.95
N GLY A 754 30.60 9.85 3.60
CA GLY A 754 30.68 9.26 2.25
C GLY A 754 32.06 8.71 1.87
N ARG A 755 33.09 8.87 2.70
CA ARG A 755 34.43 8.30 2.49
C ARG A 755 34.51 6.91 3.10
N LEU A 756 34.69 5.89 2.26
CA LEU A 756 35.06 4.55 2.72
C LEU A 756 36.58 4.50 2.91
N ARG A 757 37.02 3.95 4.04
CA ARG A 757 38.37 3.47 4.31
C ARG A 757 38.29 1.98 4.63
N LEU A 758 39.13 1.17 4.01
CA LEU A 758 39.34 -0.24 4.33
C LEU A 758 40.79 -0.44 4.75
N LEU A 759 41.02 -1.28 5.76
CA LEU A 759 42.33 -1.76 6.18
C LEU A 759 42.22 -3.27 6.41
N GLY A 760 43.21 -4.04 5.97
CA GLY A 760 43.19 -5.47 6.13
C GLY A 760 44.57 -6.10 6.07
N SER A 761 44.67 -7.28 6.65
CA SER A 761 45.86 -8.11 6.66
C SER A 761 45.48 -9.57 6.40
N ALA A 762 46.33 -10.26 5.65
CA ALA A 762 46.25 -11.69 5.42
C ALA A 762 47.63 -12.33 5.63
N ARG A 763 47.63 -13.59 6.05
CA ARG A 763 48.83 -14.34 6.47
C ARG A 763 48.94 -15.62 5.64
N LEU A 764 50.04 -15.78 4.91
CA LEU A 764 50.20 -16.85 3.91
C LEU A 764 50.71 -18.19 4.47
N GLN A 765 51.17 -18.25 5.72
CA GLN A 765 51.82 -19.43 6.34
C GLN A 765 51.03 -20.76 6.25
N ARG A 766 49.69 -20.71 6.08
CA ARG A 766 48.84 -21.92 5.97
C ARG A 766 48.38 -22.19 4.52
N SER A 767 49.03 -21.56 3.55
CA SER A 767 48.77 -21.70 2.12
C SER A 767 50.06 -21.95 1.33
N ARG A 768 49.93 -22.53 0.14
CA ARG A 768 51.02 -22.65 -0.84
C ARG A 768 50.52 -22.27 -2.23
N SER A 769 51.43 -21.76 -3.05
CA SER A 769 51.21 -21.53 -4.48
C SER A 769 52.24 -22.29 -5.30
N SER A 770 51.74 -23.16 -6.20
CA SER A 770 52.52 -23.80 -7.26
C SER A 770 52.38 -23.06 -8.61
N LEU A 771 52.02 -21.78 -8.57
CA LEU A 771 52.19 -20.86 -9.71
C LEU A 771 53.70 -20.61 -9.93
N PRO A 772 54.13 -20.34 -11.17
CA PRO A 772 55.54 -20.04 -11.46
C PRO A 772 56.02 -18.75 -10.76
N ALA A 773 57.34 -18.59 -10.68
CA ALA A 773 57.94 -17.35 -10.18
C ALA A 773 57.47 -16.13 -11.00
N PRO A 774 57.16 -14.98 -10.37
CA PRO A 774 57.39 -14.64 -8.96
C PRO A 774 56.22 -14.95 -8.01
N PHE A 775 55.19 -15.72 -8.44
CA PHE A 775 53.97 -15.97 -7.65
C PHE A 775 53.93 -17.35 -6.97
N ASN A 776 55.07 -18.05 -6.91
CA ASN A 776 55.25 -19.19 -6.01
C ASN A 776 55.41 -18.72 -4.56
N TRP A 777 54.87 -19.49 -3.61
CA TRP A 777 55.19 -19.39 -2.19
C TRP A 777 54.90 -20.71 -1.48
N SER A 778 55.59 -20.92 -0.35
CA SER A 778 55.57 -22.12 0.47
C SER A 778 54.89 -21.85 1.83
N TYR A 779 54.65 -22.92 2.58
CA TYR A 779 54.12 -22.81 3.96
C TYR A 779 55.10 -22.17 4.95
N ALA A 780 56.39 -22.03 4.60
CA ALA A 780 57.41 -21.42 5.46
C ALA A 780 57.50 -19.89 5.32
N ASP A 781 56.83 -19.31 4.32
CA ASP A 781 56.97 -17.89 4.00
C ASP A 781 56.07 -17.01 4.89
N GLU A 782 56.68 -16.39 5.92
CA GLU A 782 56.04 -15.42 6.82
C GLU A 782 55.74 -14.05 6.16
N THR A 783 55.21 -14.06 4.94
CA THR A 783 54.95 -12.83 4.18
C THR A 783 53.56 -12.27 4.50
N PRO A 784 53.43 -11.13 5.21
CA PRO A 784 52.14 -10.50 5.42
C PRO A 784 51.68 -9.82 4.14
N VAL A 785 50.42 -10.06 3.77
CA VAL A 785 49.75 -9.29 2.72
C VAL A 785 48.92 -8.21 3.41
N SER A 786 49.19 -6.94 3.14
CA SER A 786 48.37 -5.83 3.63
C SER A 786 47.50 -5.26 2.52
N ILE A 787 46.29 -4.88 2.90
CA ILE A 787 45.26 -4.36 2.01
C ILE A 787 44.81 -3.03 2.59
N SER A 788 44.88 -1.96 1.81
CA SER A 788 44.34 -0.65 2.19
C SER A 788 43.44 -0.14 1.08
N GLY A 789 42.32 0.48 1.42
CA GLY A 789 41.40 1.02 0.43
C GLY A 789 40.86 2.37 0.89
N GLN A 790 40.69 3.30 -0.04
CA GLN A 790 40.07 4.58 0.26
C GLN A 790 39.34 5.16 -0.95
N GLY A 791 38.24 5.87 -0.70
CA GLY A 791 37.52 6.57 -1.75
C GLY A 791 36.20 7.17 -1.30
N LEU A 792 35.57 7.91 -2.21
CA LEU A 792 34.20 8.38 -2.06
C LEU A 792 33.26 7.29 -2.59
N TRP A 793 32.47 6.71 -1.69
CA TRP A 793 31.63 5.53 -1.93
C TRP A 793 30.56 5.74 -3.02
N ASP A 794 30.23 6.99 -3.35
CA ASP A 794 29.30 7.38 -4.41
C ASP A 794 29.97 7.60 -5.77
N ARG A 795 31.31 7.67 -5.84
CA ARG A 795 32.06 8.18 -7.01
C ARG A 795 33.24 7.32 -7.44
N ALA A 796 34.15 6.99 -6.53
CA ALA A 796 35.40 6.33 -6.85
C ALA A 796 36.02 5.66 -5.62
N PHE A 797 36.56 4.45 -5.81
CA PHE A 797 37.23 3.68 -4.77
C PHE A 797 38.54 3.13 -5.29
N ASP A 798 39.62 3.34 -4.54
CA ASP A 798 40.93 2.79 -4.82
C ASP A 798 41.28 1.75 -3.76
N LEU A 799 41.70 0.56 -4.20
CA LEU A 799 42.22 -0.52 -3.35
C LEU A 799 43.69 -0.74 -3.66
N THR A 800 44.54 -0.71 -2.66
CA THR A 800 45.98 -1.01 -2.74
C THR A 800 46.29 -2.26 -1.95
N VAL A 801 46.93 -3.23 -2.58
CA VAL A 801 47.42 -4.48 -1.99
C VAL A 801 48.95 -4.44 -2.00
N HIS A 802 49.57 -4.75 -0.87
CA HIS A 802 51.01 -4.89 -0.73
C HIS A 802 51.31 -6.32 -0.27
N ALA A 803 52.25 -6.98 -0.96
CA ALA A 803 52.77 -8.31 -0.64
C ALA A 803 54.29 -8.30 -0.82
N ALA A 804 54.99 -9.35 -0.39
CA ALA A 804 56.44 -9.45 -0.56
C ALA A 804 56.87 -9.46 -2.04
N GLN A 805 56.03 -10.01 -2.92
CA GLN A 805 56.26 -10.14 -4.36
C GLN A 805 56.00 -8.83 -5.12
N GLY A 806 55.38 -7.81 -4.50
CA GLY A 806 55.04 -6.55 -5.17
C GLY A 806 53.84 -5.82 -4.58
N GLN A 807 53.37 -4.80 -5.31
CA GLN A 807 52.25 -3.95 -4.92
C GLN A 807 51.26 -3.80 -6.09
N ALA A 808 49.98 -3.68 -5.81
CA ALA A 808 48.95 -3.44 -6.82
C ALA A 808 47.93 -2.42 -6.33
N ARG A 809 47.63 -1.39 -7.13
CA ARG A 809 46.52 -0.45 -6.92
C ARG A 809 45.47 -0.65 -8.01
N LEU A 810 44.24 -0.85 -7.59
CA LEU A 810 43.05 -1.03 -8.42
C LEU A 810 42.13 0.16 -8.17
N SER A 811 41.53 0.72 -9.23
CA SER A 811 40.59 1.84 -9.13
C SER A 811 39.28 1.50 -9.85
N TRP A 812 38.17 1.76 -9.16
CA TRP A 812 36.82 1.67 -9.70
C TRP A 812 36.15 3.03 -9.65
N LYS A 813 35.24 3.27 -10.60
CA LYS A 813 34.41 4.46 -10.67
C LYS A 813 32.93 4.05 -10.62
N SER A 814 32.11 4.82 -9.93
CA SER A 814 30.67 4.65 -9.93
C SER A 814 30.05 5.46 -11.08
N GLU A 815 29.16 4.83 -11.85
CA GLU A 815 28.29 5.50 -12.82
C GLU A 815 26.84 5.19 -12.44
N GLY A 816 26.20 6.16 -11.77
CA GLY A 816 24.88 6.00 -11.17
C GLY A 816 24.91 5.00 -10.00
N ARG A 817 24.42 3.78 -10.24
CA ARG A 817 24.40 2.68 -9.24
C ARG A 817 25.33 1.52 -9.60
N HIS A 818 26.09 1.62 -10.68
CA HIS A 818 26.97 0.56 -11.17
C HIS A 818 28.43 0.93 -10.97
N TRP A 819 29.16 0.10 -10.24
CA TRP A 819 30.61 0.17 -10.13
C TRP A 819 31.26 -0.44 -11.35
N GLN A 820 32.03 0.37 -12.08
CA GLN A 820 32.83 -0.10 -13.21
C GLN A 820 34.32 -0.11 -12.82
N TRP A 821 35.04 -1.15 -13.25
CA TRP A 821 36.49 -1.15 -13.19
C TRP A 821 37.03 -0.07 -14.13
N ARG A 822 37.94 0.76 -13.61
CA ARG A 822 38.54 1.86 -14.37
C ARG A 822 39.97 1.53 -14.77
N ALA A 823 40.81 1.21 -13.79
CA ALA A 823 42.25 1.07 -14.02
C ALA A 823 42.93 0.16 -13.00
N ALA A 824 44.11 -0.34 -13.36
CA ALA A 824 45.03 -1.01 -12.45
C ALA A 824 46.48 -0.52 -12.67
N ALA A 825 47.24 -0.42 -11.59
CA ALA A 825 48.67 -0.15 -11.58
C ALA A 825 49.35 -1.22 -10.70
N LEU A 826 50.28 -1.98 -11.25
CA LEU A 826 50.98 -3.06 -10.58
C LEU A 826 52.50 -2.79 -10.61
N ARG A 827 53.16 -3.07 -9.49
CA ARG A 827 54.62 -3.11 -9.32
C ARG A 827 54.99 -4.53 -8.94
N LEU A 828 55.78 -5.23 -9.76
CA LEU A 828 56.41 -6.50 -9.37
C LEU A 828 57.80 -6.23 -8.78
N GLY A 829 58.12 -6.88 -7.67
CA GLY A 829 59.34 -6.63 -6.90
C GLY A 829 59.33 -5.28 -6.17
N ALA A 830 60.51 -4.83 -5.74
CA ALA A 830 60.68 -3.58 -5.00
C ALA A 830 60.47 -2.32 -5.88
N GLY A 831 60.04 -1.22 -5.25
CA GLY A 831 59.89 0.10 -5.87
C GLY A 831 58.49 0.70 -5.73
N PRO A 832 58.28 1.95 -6.17
CA PRO A 832 56.98 2.61 -6.11
C PRO A 832 56.01 2.09 -7.18
N LEU A 833 54.72 2.09 -6.86
CA LEU A 833 53.64 1.85 -7.82
C LEU A 833 53.73 2.80 -9.02
N PRO A 834 53.53 2.32 -10.26
CA PRO A 834 53.52 3.19 -11.43
C PRO A 834 52.34 4.17 -11.43
N LYS A 835 52.49 5.29 -12.13
CA LYS A 835 51.41 6.29 -12.29
C LYS A 835 50.18 5.63 -12.91
N MET A 836 49.05 5.75 -12.22
CA MET A 836 47.77 5.17 -12.60
C MET A 836 47.36 5.57 -14.04
N PRO A 837 47.04 4.63 -14.93
CA PRO A 837 46.51 4.97 -16.25
C PRO A 837 45.08 5.53 -16.15
N GLY A 838 44.63 6.31 -17.14
CA GLY A 838 43.28 6.88 -17.17
C GLY A 838 42.18 5.80 -17.25
N TYR A 839 42.45 4.78 -18.08
CA TYR A 839 41.76 3.51 -18.20
C TYR A 839 42.80 2.44 -18.58
N GLY A 840 42.62 1.19 -18.16
CA GLY A 840 43.53 0.09 -18.50
C GLY A 840 44.46 -0.36 -17.36
N VAL A 841 45.38 -1.27 -17.66
CA VAL A 841 46.34 -1.87 -16.72
C VAL A 841 47.74 -1.35 -17.05
N ARG A 842 48.53 -1.03 -16.03
CA ARG A 842 49.98 -0.80 -16.14
C ARG A 842 50.74 -1.72 -15.19
N ILE A 843 51.72 -2.46 -15.69
CA ILE A 843 52.55 -3.40 -14.91
C ILE A 843 54.03 -3.03 -15.10
N ASP A 844 54.62 -2.37 -14.12
CA ASP A 844 56.06 -2.14 -14.10
C ASP A 844 56.69 -3.19 -13.17
N GLY A 845 57.85 -3.76 -13.48
CA GLY A 845 58.36 -4.88 -12.68
C GLY A 845 59.85 -5.12 -12.77
N GLN A 846 60.42 -5.67 -11.69
CA GLN A 846 61.77 -6.19 -11.68
C GLN A 846 61.90 -7.46 -10.84
N GLY A 847 62.89 -8.29 -11.14
CA GLY A 847 63.32 -9.36 -10.23
C GLY A 847 64.31 -10.35 -10.85
N GLN A 848 64.41 -11.53 -10.22
CA GLN A 848 65.47 -12.51 -10.46
C GLN A 848 65.22 -13.36 -11.71
N VAL A 849 64.32 -14.34 -11.63
CA VAL A 849 64.10 -15.34 -12.68
C VAL A 849 62.64 -15.30 -13.15
N LEU A 850 62.43 -15.27 -14.47
CA LEU A 850 61.14 -15.46 -15.11
C LEU A 850 61.16 -16.75 -15.96
N PRO A 851 60.56 -17.86 -15.47
CA PRO A 851 60.38 -19.08 -16.24
C PRO A 851 59.20 -18.92 -17.21
N VAL A 852 59.48 -18.43 -18.41
CA VAL A 852 58.44 -18.09 -19.41
C VAL A 852 57.74 -19.35 -19.91
N ASP A 853 58.46 -20.46 -20.06
CA ASP A 853 57.90 -21.77 -20.44
C ASP A 853 56.80 -22.25 -19.47
N GLU A 854 57.00 -22.06 -18.16
CA GLU A 854 56.01 -22.43 -17.14
C GLU A 854 54.77 -21.51 -17.16
N TRP A 855 54.95 -20.22 -17.45
CA TRP A 855 53.83 -19.28 -17.62
C TRP A 855 53.00 -19.60 -18.87
N PHE A 856 53.63 -19.97 -19.98
CA PHE A 856 52.93 -20.46 -21.17
C PHE A 856 52.12 -21.74 -20.88
N ALA A 857 52.63 -22.64 -20.02
CA ALA A 857 51.93 -23.85 -19.62
C ALA A 857 50.63 -23.62 -18.81
N LEU A 858 50.40 -22.40 -18.30
CA LEU A 858 49.16 -22.04 -17.60
C LEU A 858 48.11 -21.37 -18.50
N LEU A 859 48.44 -21.07 -19.76
CA LEU A 859 47.51 -20.47 -20.70
C LEU A 859 46.54 -21.54 -21.24
N PRO A 860 45.22 -21.27 -21.28
CA PRO A 860 44.25 -22.22 -21.82
C PRO A 860 44.47 -22.43 -23.32
N ALA A 861 44.28 -23.67 -23.78
CA ALA A 861 44.28 -24.00 -25.20
C ALA A 861 43.15 -23.23 -25.91
N GLY A 862 43.52 -22.32 -26.82
CA GLY A 862 42.61 -21.34 -27.45
C GLY A 862 42.89 -19.88 -27.06
N GLY A 863 43.79 -19.62 -26.11
CA GLY A 863 44.20 -18.28 -25.71
C GLY A 863 43.15 -17.52 -24.87
N PRO A 864 43.44 -16.27 -24.48
CA PRO A 864 42.49 -15.45 -23.72
C PRO A 864 41.32 -15.01 -24.61
N GLY A 865 40.22 -15.77 -24.60
CA GLY A 865 39.04 -15.51 -25.44
C GLY A 865 38.30 -14.18 -25.16
N GLY A 866 38.59 -13.53 -24.04
CA GLY A 866 38.02 -12.25 -23.62
C GLY A 866 38.76 -11.03 -24.18
N ARG A 867 38.02 -9.94 -24.39
CA ARG A 867 38.58 -8.65 -24.82
C ARG A 867 39.31 -8.00 -23.63
N LEU A 868 40.64 -8.14 -23.57
CA LEU A 868 41.44 -7.64 -22.46
C LEU A 868 41.47 -6.10 -22.43
N PRO A 869 41.47 -5.47 -21.24
CA PRO A 869 41.70 -4.03 -21.12
C PRO A 869 43.11 -3.69 -21.60
N THR A 870 43.32 -2.47 -22.10
CA THR A 870 44.63 -2.02 -22.59
C THR A 870 45.67 -2.20 -21.47
N THR A 871 46.61 -3.11 -21.65
CA THR A 871 47.57 -3.54 -20.64
C THR A 871 48.97 -3.21 -21.12
N ARG A 872 49.64 -2.27 -20.46
CA ARG A 872 51.03 -1.87 -20.74
C ARG A 872 51.95 -2.45 -19.70
N PHE A 873 53.13 -2.92 -20.11
CA PHE A 873 54.11 -3.44 -19.17
C PHE A 873 55.55 -3.14 -19.53
N ASP A 874 56.37 -2.97 -18.49
CA ASP A 874 57.81 -2.71 -18.56
C ASP A 874 58.50 -3.54 -17.47
N LEU A 875 59.04 -4.69 -17.88
CA LEU A 875 59.53 -5.75 -17.00
C LEU A 875 61.03 -5.93 -17.20
N HIS A 876 61.79 -5.98 -16.10
CA HIS A 876 63.24 -6.16 -16.10
C HIS A 876 63.62 -7.40 -15.28
N TRP A 877 64.05 -8.47 -15.93
CA TRP A 877 64.44 -9.72 -15.28
C TRP A 877 65.93 -9.96 -15.43
N GLN A 878 66.61 -10.33 -14.34
CA GLN A 878 68.01 -10.73 -14.41
C GLN A 878 68.18 -11.96 -15.30
N GLN A 879 67.25 -12.91 -15.22
CA GLN A 879 67.24 -14.12 -16.03
C GLN A 879 65.83 -14.41 -16.57
N VAL A 880 65.71 -14.60 -17.88
CA VAL A 880 64.51 -15.12 -18.55
C VAL A 880 64.84 -16.52 -19.08
N GLN A 881 64.02 -17.51 -18.70
CA GLN A 881 64.17 -18.88 -19.17
C GLN A 881 63.06 -19.18 -20.19
N LEU A 882 63.46 -19.53 -21.41
CA LEU A 882 62.56 -19.76 -22.56
C LEU A 882 63.17 -20.80 -23.50
N LEU A 883 62.41 -21.83 -23.88
CA LEU A 883 62.85 -22.94 -24.75
C LEU A 883 64.13 -23.65 -24.24
N GLY A 884 64.36 -23.66 -22.93
CA GLY A 884 65.58 -24.18 -22.31
C GLY A 884 66.83 -23.30 -22.48
N GLN A 885 66.70 -22.10 -23.05
CA GLN A 885 67.75 -21.08 -23.09
C GLN A 885 67.60 -20.11 -21.90
N VAL A 886 68.71 -19.49 -21.48
CA VAL A 886 68.73 -18.47 -20.41
C VAL A 886 69.20 -17.14 -20.97
N TRP A 887 68.31 -16.15 -21.03
CA TRP A 887 68.60 -14.79 -21.47
C TRP A 887 68.84 -13.88 -20.27
N GLN A 888 70.03 -13.28 -20.21
CA GLN A 888 70.47 -12.46 -19.08
C GLN A 888 70.03 -11.00 -19.26
N HIS A 889 69.76 -10.26 -18.18
CA HIS A 889 69.45 -8.82 -18.20
C HIS A 889 68.35 -8.45 -19.22
N THR A 890 67.27 -9.21 -19.25
CA THR A 890 66.22 -9.06 -20.26
C THR A 890 65.21 -8.00 -19.86
N ARG A 891 65.07 -6.94 -20.67
CA ARG A 891 63.95 -6.00 -20.59
C ARG A 891 62.86 -6.40 -21.59
N ILE A 892 61.61 -6.44 -21.12
CA ILE A 892 60.42 -6.72 -21.93
C ILE A 892 59.46 -5.54 -21.81
N LEU A 893 59.23 -4.86 -22.93
CA LEU A 893 58.27 -3.77 -23.09
C LEU A 893 57.07 -4.27 -23.88
N GLY A 894 55.85 -4.05 -23.40
CA GLY A 894 54.64 -4.58 -24.02
C GLY A 894 53.42 -3.69 -23.95
N GLU A 895 52.56 -3.76 -24.97
CA GLU A 895 51.19 -3.26 -24.95
C GLU A 895 50.24 -4.29 -25.55
N ALA A 896 49.29 -4.76 -24.74
CA ALA A 896 48.16 -5.57 -25.19
C ALA A 896 46.90 -4.69 -25.29
N ARG A 897 46.22 -4.68 -26.44
CA ARG A 897 45.01 -3.90 -26.70
C ARG A 897 43.92 -4.78 -27.32
N GLY A 898 42.93 -5.17 -26.52
CA GLY A 898 41.83 -6.02 -26.98
C GLY A 898 42.25 -7.48 -27.21
N ARG A 899 42.53 -7.83 -28.47
CA ARG A 899 43.01 -9.17 -28.90
C ARG A 899 44.45 -9.17 -29.41
N ASN A 900 45.06 -7.99 -29.56
CA ASN A 900 46.38 -7.82 -30.16
C ASN A 900 47.41 -7.50 -29.07
N TRP A 901 48.58 -8.12 -29.12
CA TRP A 901 49.70 -7.86 -28.22
C TRP A 901 50.91 -7.44 -29.06
N HIS A 902 51.58 -6.37 -28.66
CA HIS A 902 52.83 -5.91 -29.26
C HIS A 902 53.89 -5.91 -28.17
N LEU A 903 54.93 -6.72 -28.33
CA LEU A 903 56.03 -6.89 -27.40
C LEU A 903 57.36 -6.51 -28.07
N ARG A 904 58.29 -6.00 -27.27
CA ARG A 904 59.68 -5.77 -27.64
C ARG A 904 60.55 -6.29 -26.51
N TRP A 905 61.51 -7.15 -26.80
CA TRP A 905 62.51 -7.60 -25.82
C TRP A 905 63.91 -7.17 -26.23
N ARG A 906 64.77 -7.02 -25.22
CA ARG A 906 66.20 -6.79 -25.40
C ARG A 906 66.98 -7.49 -24.29
N SER A 907 67.88 -8.38 -24.68
CA SER A 907 68.92 -9.01 -23.87
C SER A 907 70.22 -9.06 -24.71
N PRO A 908 71.38 -9.42 -24.11
CA PRO A 908 72.62 -9.65 -24.87
C PRO A 908 72.52 -10.83 -25.86
N GLN A 909 71.70 -11.84 -25.53
CA GLN A 909 71.48 -13.05 -26.34
C GLN A 909 70.42 -12.87 -27.42
N SER A 910 69.40 -12.03 -27.21
CA SER A 910 68.35 -11.81 -28.20
C SER A 910 67.68 -10.43 -28.11
N ALA A 911 67.35 -9.86 -29.27
CA ALA A 911 66.56 -8.64 -29.37
C ALA A 911 65.57 -8.76 -30.54
N GLY A 912 64.35 -8.27 -30.33
CA GLY A 912 63.30 -8.38 -31.35
C GLY A 912 61.97 -7.77 -30.93
N LYS A 913 60.98 -7.97 -31.81
CA LYS A 913 59.59 -7.57 -31.68
C LYS A 913 58.70 -8.80 -31.91
N LEU A 914 57.60 -8.88 -31.17
CA LEU A 914 56.57 -9.92 -31.34
C LEU A 914 55.22 -9.22 -31.48
N THR A 915 54.44 -9.63 -32.47
CA THR A 915 53.03 -9.27 -32.55
C THR A 915 52.19 -10.54 -32.49
N TYR A 916 51.23 -10.58 -31.56
CA TYR A 916 50.32 -11.72 -31.38
C TYR A 916 48.89 -11.26 -31.58
N GLN A 917 48.12 -12.01 -32.37
CA GLN A 917 46.73 -11.74 -32.71
C GLN A 917 45.88 -12.96 -32.34
N ALA A 918 45.05 -12.84 -31.29
CA ALA A 918 44.20 -13.94 -30.85
C ALA A 918 43.04 -14.20 -31.83
N ALA A 919 42.94 -15.43 -32.33
CA ALA A 919 41.90 -15.96 -33.23
C ALA A 919 40.50 -15.40 -32.92
N ARG A 920 39.73 -14.96 -33.92
CA ARG A 920 38.39 -14.37 -33.68
C ARG A 920 37.34 -15.41 -33.30
N ILE A 921 37.51 -16.64 -33.76
CA ILE A 921 36.61 -17.79 -33.57
C ILE A 921 37.49 -18.96 -33.09
N PRO A 922 37.05 -19.84 -32.15
CA PRO A 922 37.88 -20.95 -31.64
C PRO A 922 38.41 -21.95 -32.69
N ALA A 923 37.84 -21.96 -33.89
CA ALA A 923 38.25 -22.81 -35.01
C ALA A 923 39.33 -22.17 -35.91
N GLN A 924 39.66 -20.88 -35.73
CA GLN A 924 40.76 -20.22 -36.44
C GLN A 924 42.05 -20.29 -35.64
N ALA A 925 43.19 -20.32 -36.32
CA ALA A 925 44.48 -20.15 -35.67
C ALA A 925 44.63 -18.72 -35.09
N ALA A 926 45.40 -18.61 -34.00
CA ALA A 926 45.96 -17.33 -33.60
C ALA A 926 47.28 -17.10 -34.35
N ALA A 927 47.63 -15.86 -34.67
CA ALA A 927 48.87 -15.55 -35.40
C ALA A 927 49.93 -14.96 -34.46
N ILE A 928 51.19 -15.40 -34.61
CA ILE A 928 52.38 -14.79 -34.04
C ILE A 928 53.30 -14.38 -35.20
N HIS A 929 53.63 -13.09 -35.29
CA HIS A 929 54.74 -12.61 -36.12
C HIS A 929 55.92 -12.22 -35.22
N LEU A 930 57.10 -12.79 -35.47
CA LEU A 930 58.37 -12.45 -34.81
C LEU A 930 59.30 -11.74 -35.80
N ASP A 931 59.90 -10.65 -35.34
CA ASP A 931 60.91 -9.83 -36.04
C ASP A 931 62.13 -9.78 -35.11
N VAL A 932 63.15 -10.59 -35.40
CA VAL A 932 64.24 -10.93 -34.48
C VAL A 932 65.58 -10.46 -35.04
N GLN A 933 66.02 -9.30 -34.60
CA GLN A 933 67.29 -8.69 -35.03
C GLN A 933 68.52 -9.53 -34.68
N LYS A 934 68.44 -10.28 -33.59
CA LYS A 934 69.50 -11.21 -33.16
C LYS A 934 68.91 -12.34 -32.33
N LEU A 935 69.33 -13.56 -32.59
CA LEU A 935 69.13 -14.71 -31.72
C LEU A 935 70.42 -15.52 -31.60
N VAL A 936 70.93 -15.67 -30.38
CA VAL A 936 72.04 -16.58 -30.06
C VAL A 936 71.47 -17.82 -29.38
N LEU A 937 71.71 -19.00 -29.96
CA LEU A 937 71.32 -20.29 -29.41
C LEU A 937 72.56 -21.01 -28.86
N SER A 938 72.71 -20.97 -27.55
CA SER A 938 73.76 -21.72 -26.85
C SER A 938 73.43 -23.21 -26.81
N PRO A 939 74.44 -24.12 -26.78
CA PRO A 939 74.19 -25.51 -26.45
C PRO A 939 73.51 -25.59 -25.08
N ALA A 940 72.39 -26.30 -24.99
CA ALA A 940 71.74 -26.57 -23.71
C ALA A 940 72.74 -27.31 -22.83
N GLN A 941 73.01 -26.81 -21.63
CA GLN A 941 73.91 -27.47 -20.69
C GLN A 941 73.34 -28.85 -20.34
N THR A 942 74.03 -29.90 -20.77
CA THR A 942 73.60 -31.29 -20.62
C THR A 942 73.83 -31.81 -19.20
N GLU A 943 73.28 -31.12 -18.20
CA GLU A 943 72.85 -31.79 -16.98
C GLU A 943 71.92 -32.95 -17.40
N PRO A 944 72.18 -34.20 -16.96
CA PRO A 944 71.46 -35.34 -17.48
C PRO A 944 69.97 -35.24 -17.15
N LEU A 945 69.16 -34.99 -18.18
CA LEU A 945 67.70 -34.87 -18.14
C LEU A 945 66.97 -36.07 -17.48
N GLN A 946 67.67 -37.16 -17.18
CA GLN A 946 67.18 -38.29 -16.41
C GLN A 946 67.03 -37.99 -14.91
N SER A 947 67.83 -37.09 -14.33
CA SER A 947 67.75 -36.73 -12.91
C SER A 947 66.48 -35.91 -12.62
N ALA A 948 66.22 -34.88 -13.43
CA ALA A 948 65.01 -34.05 -13.32
C ALA A 948 63.72 -34.84 -13.65
N ARG A 949 63.76 -35.74 -14.64
CA ARG A 949 62.61 -36.60 -15.01
C ARG A 949 62.25 -37.68 -13.99
N ARG A 950 63.13 -38.01 -13.03
CA ARG A 950 62.83 -38.96 -11.95
C ARG A 950 62.28 -38.29 -10.70
N ALA A 951 62.65 -37.03 -10.43
CA ALA A 951 62.12 -36.25 -9.30
C ALA A 951 60.72 -35.65 -9.58
N SER A 952 60.44 -35.32 -10.84
CA SER A 952 59.14 -34.82 -11.30
C SER A 952 58.48 -35.86 -12.20
N GLY A 953 57.37 -36.46 -11.75
CA GLY A 953 56.60 -37.47 -12.50
C GLY A 953 55.83 -36.91 -13.71
N MET A 954 56.51 -36.18 -14.59
CA MET A 954 55.97 -35.55 -15.80
C MET A 954 56.70 -36.07 -17.03
N THR A 955 56.11 -37.09 -17.64
CA THR A 955 56.38 -37.54 -19.02
C THR A 955 55.70 -36.65 -20.07
N SER A 956 55.23 -35.45 -19.70
CA SER A 956 54.57 -34.51 -20.60
C SER A 956 55.59 -33.73 -21.44
N SER A 957 55.41 -33.79 -22.75
CA SER A 957 56.08 -32.88 -23.70
C SER A 957 55.82 -31.40 -23.35
N PRO A 958 56.71 -30.47 -23.71
CA PRO A 958 56.60 -29.08 -23.29
C PRO A 958 55.24 -28.47 -23.66
N ALA A 959 54.64 -27.65 -22.80
CA ALA A 959 53.27 -27.18 -23.02
C ALA A 959 53.09 -26.24 -24.24
N TRP A 960 54.17 -25.74 -24.84
CA TRP A 960 54.12 -25.03 -26.13
C TRP A 960 54.05 -25.99 -27.34
N ALA A 961 54.41 -27.27 -27.16
CA ALA A 961 54.47 -28.32 -28.17
C ALA A 961 53.09 -28.82 -28.64
N SER A 962 52.08 -28.73 -27.76
CA SER A 962 50.71 -29.14 -28.03
C SER A 962 49.74 -28.03 -27.61
N GLY A 963 48.63 -27.87 -28.33
CA GLY A 963 47.65 -26.84 -28.03
C GLY A 963 46.73 -26.53 -29.20
N GLY A 964 45.88 -25.51 -29.02
CA GLY A 964 45.01 -25.01 -30.09
C GLY A 964 45.79 -24.41 -31.28
N PRO A 965 45.12 -24.25 -32.43
CA PRO A 965 45.75 -23.83 -33.69
C PRO A 965 46.48 -22.49 -33.56
N LEU A 966 47.69 -22.43 -34.11
CA LEU A 966 48.59 -21.29 -33.97
C LEU A 966 49.51 -21.19 -35.18
N ASP A 967 49.46 -20.07 -35.88
CA ASP A 967 50.34 -19.75 -37.01
C ASP A 967 51.53 -18.96 -36.45
N LEU A 968 52.74 -19.41 -36.75
CA LEU A 968 54.00 -18.77 -36.41
C LEU A 968 54.71 -18.37 -37.69
N ASP A 969 54.92 -17.08 -37.84
CA ASP A 969 55.72 -16.44 -38.87
C ASP A 969 56.87 -15.73 -38.16
N ALA A 970 58.11 -16.10 -38.45
CA ALA A 970 59.28 -15.59 -37.74
C ALA A 970 60.39 -15.27 -38.73
N HIS A 971 60.84 -14.02 -38.70
CA HIS A 971 61.97 -13.51 -39.46
C HIS A 971 63.11 -13.15 -38.51
N MET A 972 64.34 -13.52 -38.86
CA MET A 972 65.53 -13.28 -38.05
C MET A 972 66.69 -12.78 -38.92
N ASP A 973 67.13 -11.55 -38.68
CA ASP A 973 68.26 -10.94 -39.42
C ASP A 973 69.56 -11.75 -39.24
N HIS A 974 69.81 -12.15 -37.98
CA HIS A 974 71.02 -12.86 -37.56
C HIS A 974 70.69 -13.98 -36.56
N LEU A 975 70.90 -15.23 -36.99
CA LEU A 975 70.80 -16.42 -36.14
C LEU A 975 72.21 -17.00 -35.91
N ASP A 976 72.74 -16.82 -34.71
CA ASP A 976 73.95 -17.53 -34.27
C ASP A 976 73.53 -18.87 -33.66
N TRP A 977 73.73 -19.94 -34.41
CA TRP A 977 73.47 -21.30 -33.98
C TRP A 977 74.80 -22.02 -33.72
N ARG A 978 75.15 -22.18 -32.43
CA ARG A 978 76.37 -22.88 -31.98
C ARG A 978 77.69 -22.30 -32.57
N GLY A 979 77.74 -21.01 -32.90
CA GLY A 979 78.90 -20.35 -33.53
C GLY A 979 78.79 -20.25 -35.06
N HIS A 980 77.76 -20.84 -35.67
CA HIS A 980 77.47 -20.70 -37.10
C HIS A 980 76.43 -19.59 -37.30
N LEU A 981 76.87 -18.45 -37.87
CA LEU A 981 76.02 -17.29 -38.12
C LEU A 981 75.26 -17.43 -39.45
N ALA A 982 73.97 -17.73 -39.37
CA ALA A 982 73.03 -17.68 -40.49
C ALA A 982 72.36 -16.30 -40.59
N HIS A 983 71.98 -15.94 -41.80
CA HIS A 983 71.39 -14.65 -42.18
C HIS A 983 70.01 -14.84 -42.83
N ASP A 984 69.15 -13.83 -42.72
CA ASP A 984 67.82 -13.76 -43.35
C ASP A 984 66.97 -15.02 -43.12
N VAL A 985 66.93 -15.48 -41.86
CA VAL A 985 66.25 -16.72 -41.48
C VAL A 985 64.75 -16.48 -41.37
N SER A 986 63.98 -17.11 -42.25
CA SER A 986 62.51 -17.08 -42.22
C SER A 986 61.94 -18.46 -41.86
N LEU A 987 60.92 -18.47 -41.01
CA LEU A 987 60.30 -19.65 -40.42
C LEU A 987 58.79 -19.47 -40.43
N GLN A 988 58.08 -20.33 -41.17
CA GLN A 988 56.62 -20.41 -41.22
C GLN A 988 56.18 -21.79 -40.74
N ALA A 989 55.49 -21.83 -39.61
CA ALA A 989 55.05 -23.06 -38.96
C ALA A 989 53.63 -22.94 -38.38
N GLU A 990 52.86 -24.01 -38.49
CA GLU A 990 51.49 -24.11 -38.00
C GLU A 990 51.43 -25.17 -36.90
N ARG A 991 50.95 -24.82 -35.71
CA ARG A 991 50.68 -25.81 -34.65
C ARG A 991 49.26 -26.35 -34.78
N SER A 992 49.13 -27.66 -34.66
CA SER A 992 47.86 -28.37 -34.55
C SER A 992 47.87 -29.33 -33.35
N PRO A 993 46.75 -29.99 -33.00
CA PRO A 993 46.72 -30.98 -31.92
C PRO A 993 47.66 -32.18 -32.10
N SER A 994 48.04 -32.52 -33.34
CA SER A 994 48.99 -33.62 -33.63
C SER A 994 50.46 -33.21 -33.59
N GLY A 995 50.75 -31.90 -33.55
CA GLY A 995 52.12 -31.37 -33.50
C GLY A 995 52.30 -30.08 -34.30
N TRP A 996 53.55 -29.71 -34.51
CA TRP A 996 53.92 -28.56 -35.34
C TRP A 996 54.20 -29.03 -36.78
N GLN A 997 53.55 -28.41 -37.75
CA GLN A 997 53.86 -28.52 -39.18
C GLN A 997 54.75 -27.34 -39.58
N LEU A 998 55.86 -27.63 -40.25
CA LEU A 998 56.81 -26.64 -40.73
C LEU A 998 56.60 -26.43 -42.23
N SER A 999 55.88 -25.38 -42.59
CA SER A 999 55.51 -25.08 -43.97
C SER A 999 56.71 -24.55 -44.77
N ALA A 1000 57.52 -23.67 -44.17
CA ALA A 1000 58.78 -23.22 -44.74
C ALA A 1000 59.80 -22.85 -43.64
N LEU A 1001 61.06 -23.14 -43.91
CA LEU A 1001 62.23 -22.75 -43.13
C LEU A 1001 63.31 -22.42 -44.15
N LYS A 1002 63.62 -21.13 -44.32
CA LYS A 1002 64.60 -20.63 -45.28
C LYS A 1002 65.65 -19.74 -44.62
N GLY A 1003 66.81 -19.64 -45.23
CA GLY A 1003 67.87 -18.73 -44.81
C GLY A 1003 69.18 -18.96 -45.56
N GLU A 1004 70.17 -18.15 -45.25
CA GLU A 1004 71.50 -18.22 -45.86
C GLU A 1004 72.58 -18.54 -44.81
N TRP A 1005 73.50 -19.45 -45.16
CA TRP A 1005 74.72 -19.69 -44.40
C TRP A 1005 75.90 -19.91 -45.36
N LEU A 1006 76.93 -19.06 -45.26
CA LEU A 1006 78.15 -19.12 -46.08
C LEU A 1006 77.87 -19.31 -47.60
N GLY A 1007 77.03 -18.44 -48.18
CA GLY A 1007 76.63 -18.50 -49.60
C GLY A 1007 75.68 -19.65 -49.97
N SER A 1008 75.29 -20.47 -48.99
CA SER A 1008 74.42 -21.63 -49.15
C SER A 1008 73.01 -21.31 -48.66
N HIS A 1009 72.06 -21.29 -49.59
CA HIS A 1009 70.66 -21.04 -49.33
C HIS A 1009 69.95 -22.36 -49.05
N TRP A 1010 69.18 -22.43 -47.97
CA TRP A 1010 68.38 -23.61 -47.63
C TRP A 1010 66.89 -23.29 -47.72
N ASP A 1011 66.10 -24.25 -48.20
CA ASP A 1011 64.64 -24.20 -48.23
C ASP A 1011 64.11 -25.57 -47.77
N LEU A 1012 63.59 -25.58 -46.55
CA LEU A 1012 63.26 -26.77 -45.77
C LEU A 1012 61.79 -26.71 -45.32
N SER A 1013 61.17 -27.88 -45.24
CA SER A 1013 59.81 -28.10 -44.73
C SER A 1013 59.82 -29.34 -43.83
N GLY A 1014 58.80 -29.56 -43.02
CA GLY A 1014 58.81 -30.69 -42.10
C GLY A 1014 57.64 -30.76 -41.14
N ALA A 1015 57.81 -31.58 -40.11
CA ALA A 1015 56.90 -31.63 -38.98
C ALA A 1015 57.64 -32.08 -37.71
N TRP A 1016 57.13 -31.66 -36.56
CA TRP A 1016 57.53 -32.15 -35.25
C TRP A 1016 56.30 -32.68 -34.50
N LEU A 1017 56.27 -33.99 -34.31
CA LEU A 1017 55.21 -34.72 -33.64
C LEU A 1017 55.63 -34.94 -32.17
N PRO A 1018 54.97 -34.37 -31.16
CA PRO A 1018 55.49 -34.30 -29.79
C PRO A 1018 55.22 -35.54 -28.92
N HIS A 1019 54.69 -36.66 -29.46
CA HIS A 1019 54.43 -37.89 -28.69
C HIS A 1019 55.73 -38.65 -28.35
N ASP A 1020 55.75 -39.40 -27.24
CA ASP A 1020 56.86 -40.26 -26.80
C ASP A 1020 58.28 -39.66 -26.88
N GLY A 1021 58.44 -38.42 -26.38
CA GLY A 1021 59.72 -37.71 -26.39
C GLY A 1021 59.95 -36.83 -27.63
N GLY A 1022 59.06 -36.93 -28.62
CA GLY A 1022 59.00 -36.10 -29.81
C GLY A 1022 59.84 -36.66 -30.96
N MET A 1023 59.33 -36.52 -32.19
CA MET A 1023 60.03 -36.90 -33.42
C MET A 1023 60.00 -35.73 -34.40
N THR A 1024 61.17 -35.20 -34.74
CA THR A 1024 61.32 -34.16 -35.77
C THR A 1024 61.63 -34.82 -37.11
N THR A 1025 60.97 -34.39 -38.18
CA THR A 1025 61.28 -34.77 -39.56
C THR A 1025 61.39 -33.51 -40.40
N VAL A 1026 62.52 -33.34 -41.09
CA VAL A 1026 62.78 -32.22 -42.00
C VAL A 1026 63.15 -32.77 -43.38
N GLN A 1027 62.62 -32.15 -44.42
CA GLN A 1027 62.91 -32.46 -45.82
C GLN A 1027 63.03 -31.17 -46.63
N GLY A 1028 63.85 -31.15 -47.66
CA GLY A 1028 64.00 -29.96 -48.49
C GLY A 1028 65.26 -29.97 -49.33
N THR A 1029 65.70 -28.77 -49.72
CA THR A 1029 66.87 -28.58 -50.57
C THR A 1029 67.82 -27.53 -50.02
N VAL A 1030 69.12 -27.79 -50.13
CA VAL A 1030 70.17 -26.80 -49.89
C VAL A 1030 70.86 -26.54 -51.22
N GLN A 1031 70.93 -25.28 -51.63
CA GLN A 1031 71.53 -24.83 -52.89
C GLN A 1031 72.65 -23.85 -52.57
N SER A 1032 73.84 -24.11 -53.10
CA SER A 1032 75.01 -23.27 -52.87
C SER A 1032 75.70 -22.94 -54.18
N HIS A 1033 76.01 -21.67 -54.39
CA HIS A 1033 76.81 -21.21 -55.52
C HIS A 1033 78.28 -21.60 -55.36
N ASN A 1034 78.76 -21.67 -54.12
CA ASN A 1034 80.04 -22.25 -53.76
C ASN A 1034 79.94 -22.92 -52.38
N ILE A 1035 79.89 -24.25 -52.36
CA ILE A 1035 79.76 -25.02 -51.11
C ILE A 1035 81.09 -25.14 -50.33
N GLY A 1036 82.23 -24.77 -50.90
CA GLY A 1036 83.56 -24.92 -50.29
C GLY A 1036 83.65 -24.36 -48.86
N PRO A 1037 83.33 -23.07 -48.62
CA PRO A 1037 83.36 -22.48 -47.28
C PRO A 1037 82.41 -23.16 -46.28
N ALA A 1038 81.26 -23.66 -46.74
CA ALA A 1038 80.31 -24.37 -45.88
C ALA A 1038 80.80 -25.78 -45.50
N LEU A 1039 81.54 -26.46 -46.38
CA LEU A 1039 82.18 -27.75 -46.08
C LEU A 1039 83.40 -27.57 -45.17
N GLU A 1040 84.22 -26.54 -45.40
CA GLU A 1040 85.36 -26.17 -44.55
C GLU A 1040 84.90 -25.82 -43.12
N ALA A 1041 83.79 -25.11 -42.96
CA ALA A 1041 83.16 -24.86 -41.66
C ALA A 1041 82.58 -26.12 -40.97
N LEU A 1042 82.54 -27.26 -41.66
CA LEU A 1042 82.19 -28.60 -41.14
C LEU A 1042 83.41 -29.55 -41.05
N GLY A 1043 84.63 -29.06 -41.31
CA GLY A 1043 85.88 -29.84 -41.33
C GLY A 1043 86.20 -30.54 -42.66
N MET A 1044 85.31 -30.49 -43.65
CA MET A 1044 85.48 -31.18 -44.93
C MET A 1044 86.32 -30.36 -45.92
N ASN A 1045 87.65 -30.40 -45.76
CA ASN A 1045 88.59 -29.63 -46.58
C ASN A 1045 88.90 -30.22 -47.97
N SER A 1046 88.30 -31.35 -48.35
CA SER A 1046 88.59 -32.08 -49.60
C SER A 1046 88.03 -31.42 -50.88
N LEU A 1047 87.06 -30.50 -50.76
CA LEU A 1047 86.52 -29.72 -51.88
C LEU A 1047 86.89 -28.24 -51.69
N GLU A 1048 87.35 -27.57 -52.75
CA GLU A 1048 87.70 -26.15 -52.70
C GLU A 1048 86.55 -25.25 -53.12
N TYR A 1049 85.88 -25.61 -54.21
CA TYR A 1049 84.65 -24.95 -54.64
C TYR A 1049 83.76 -25.88 -55.45
N GLY A 1050 82.49 -25.50 -55.59
CA GLY A 1050 81.53 -26.18 -56.48
C GLY A 1050 80.09 -25.72 -56.25
N GLN A 1051 79.28 -25.74 -57.31
CA GLN A 1051 77.86 -25.45 -57.24
C GLN A 1051 77.13 -26.69 -56.73
N ALA A 1052 76.59 -26.66 -55.51
CA ALA A 1052 76.00 -27.84 -54.88
C ALA A 1052 74.49 -27.72 -54.74
N ARG A 1053 73.79 -28.82 -55.02
CA ARG A 1053 72.39 -29.03 -54.65
C ARG A 1053 72.28 -30.31 -53.84
N TYR A 1054 71.95 -30.18 -52.56
CA TYR A 1054 71.57 -31.28 -51.70
C TYR A 1054 70.06 -31.36 -51.63
N THR A 1055 69.50 -32.56 -51.67
CA THR A 1055 68.08 -32.84 -51.43
C THR A 1055 67.97 -34.02 -50.48
N GLY A 1056 67.07 -33.96 -49.50
CA GLY A 1056 67.01 -35.03 -48.52
C GLY A 1056 65.80 -34.97 -47.60
N LYS A 1057 65.65 -36.05 -46.83
CA LYS A 1057 64.69 -36.17 -45.73
C LYS A 1057 65.40 -36.82 -44.55
N ILE A 1058 65.45 -36.10 -43.44
CA ILE A 1058 66.17 -36.48 -42.22
C ILE A 1058 65.19 -36.40 -41.05
N SER A 1059 65.32 -37.30 -40.10
CA SER A 1059 64.57 -37.30 -38.85
C SER A 1059 65.45 -37.61 -37.65
N TRP A 1060 65.03 -37.12 -36.49
CA TRP A 1060 65.68 -37.38 -35.20
C TRP A 1060 64.68 -37.26 -34.03
N PRO A 1061 64.89 -38.02 -32.94
CA PRO A 1061 64.12 -37.87 -31.71
C PRO A 1061 64.44 -36.53 -31.01
N GLY A 1062 63.42 -35.89 -30.45
CA GLY A 1062 63.49 -34.60 -29.77
C GLY A 1062 62.95 -33.43 -30.60
N ALA A 1063 63.17 -32.22 -30.10
CA ALA A 1063 62.74 -30.95 -30.70
C ALA A 1063 63.63 -30.50 -31.87
N PRO A 1064 63.18 -29.56 -32.74
CA PRO A 1064 63.92 -29.13 -33.92
C PRO A 1064 65.33 -28.55 -33.68
N TRP A 1065 65.57 -27.94 -32.51
CA TRP A 1065 66.90 -27.45 -32.12
C TRP A 1065 67.78 -28.48 -31.40
N ASN A 1066 67.20 -29.60 -30.95
CA ASN A 1066 67.92 -30.66 -30.25
C ASN A 1066 68.54 -31.69 -31.22
N TRP A 1067 69.16 -31.16 -32.29
CA TRP A 1067 69.84 -31.95 -33.31
C TRP A 1067 71.19 -32.46 -32.79
N ASN A 1068 71.42 -33.77 -32.97
CA ASN A 1068 72.67 -34.48 -32.71
C ASN A 1068 72.89 -35.49 -33.85
N VAL A 1069 74.07 -35.45 -34.45
CA VAL A 1069 74.55 -36.34 -35.51
C VAL A 1069 74.33 -37.82 -35.22
N GLN A 1070 74.57 -38.26 -33.98
CA GLN A 1070 74.41 -39.66 -33.55
C GLN A 1070 72.97 -40.19 -33.74
N HIS A 1071 71.98 -39.31 -33.69
CA HIS A 1071 70.56 -39.67 -33.72
C HIS A 1071 69.88 -39.44 -35.08
N LEU A 1072 70.63 -39.00 -36.10
CA LEU A 1072 70.08 -38.77 -37.43
C LEU A 1072 69.76 -40.06 -38.17
N GLN A 1073 68.60 -40.08 -38.81
CA GLN A 1073 68.13 -41.16 -39.67
C GLN A 1073 67.50 -40.56 -40.92
N GLY A 1074 67.71 -41.16 -42.09
CA GLY A 1074 67.09 -40.69 -43.33
C GLY A 1074 67.98 -40.82 -44.56
N THR A 1075 67.75 -39.98 -45.56
CA THR A 1075 68.52 -39.98 -46.82
C THR A 1075 68.88 -38.58 -47.27
N ILE A 1076 70.11 -38.44 -47.79
CA ILE A 1076 70.61 -37.22 -48.43
C ILE A 1076 71.16 -37.60 -49.80
N GLN A 1077 70.68 -36.93 -50.84
CA GLN A 1077 71.25 -36.95 -52.17
C GLN A 1077 72.02 -35.64 -52.40
N SER A 1078 73.29 -35.77 -52.74
CA SER A 1078 74.17 -34.67 -53.15
C SER A 1078 74.32 -34.66 -54.65
N HIS A 1079 74.32 -33.47 -55.26
CA HIS A 1079 74.74 -33.25 -56.64
C HIS A 1079 75.52 -31.94 -56.74
N ILE A 1080 76.83 -32.04 -56.93
CA ILE A 1080 77.77 -30.92 -57.06
C ILE A 1080 78.21 -30.83 -58.51
N LYS A 1081 78.16 -29.62 -59.09
CA LYS A 1081 78.58 -29.33 -60.47
C LYS A 1081 79.77 -28.38 -60.49
N ASN A 1082 80.58 -28.51 -61.54
CA ASN A 1082 81.66 -27.56 -61.89
C ASN A 1082 82.56 -27.23 -60.69
N GLY A 1083 83.07 -28.25 -60.00
CA GLY A 1083 83.85 -28.11 -58.77
C GLY A 1083 85.29 -28.59 -58.90
N ARG A 1084 86.08 -28.35 -57.84
CA ARG A 1084 87.48 -28.82 -57.73
C ARG A 1084 87.73 -29.50 -56.39
N LEU A 1085 88.19 -30.75 -56.44
CA LEU A 1085 88.73 -31.47 -55.28
C LEU A 1085 90.19 -31.04 -55.04
N LYS A 1086 90.56 -30.80 -53.77
CA LYS A 1086 91.93 -30.54 -53.35
C LYS A 1086 92.76 -31.83 -53.39
N LYS A 1087 94.09 -31.71 -53.38
CA LYS A 1087 95.02 -32.84 -53.44
C LYS A 1087 94.94 -33.73 -52.19
N MET A 1088 94.45 -34.97 -52.33
CA MET A 1088 94.27 -35.94 -51.24
C MET A 1088 95.36 -37.03 -51.26
N GLY A 1089 96.46 -36.83 -50.53
CA GLY A 1089 97.53 -37.84 -50.38
C GLY A 1089 98.34 -38.11 -51.65
N THR A 1090 99.45 -38.84 -51.52
CA THR A 1090 100.52 -38.85 -52.53
C THR A 1090 100.35 -39.83 -53.70
N ASP A 1091 99.56 -40.90 -53.56
CA ASP A 1091 99.49 -41.99 -54.57
C ASP A 1091 98.46 -41.78 -55.71
N VAL A 1092 97.65 -40.72 -55.63
CA VAL A 1092 96.66 -40.35 -56.66
C VAL A 1092 97.25 -39.33 -57.66
N SER A 1093 98.45 -38.80 -57.38
CA SER A 1093 99.07 -37.66 -58.07
C SER A 1093 99.17 -37.78 -59.60
N TRP A 1094 99.30 -39.00 -60.14
CA TRP A 1094 99.48 -39.24 -61.58
C TRP A 1094 98.18 -39.14 -62.39
N LEU A 1095 97.01 -39.31 -61.76
CA LEU A 1095 95.69 -39.27 -62.44
C LEU A 1095 95.32 -37.86 -62.94
N VAL A 1096 96.03 -36.83 -62.51
CA VAL A 1096 95.89 -35.45 -63.02
C VAL A 1096 96.59 -35.25 -64.37
N TYR A 1097 97.55 -36.12 -64.73
CA TYR A 1097 98.47 -35.89 -65.86
C TYR A 1097 98.17 -36.72 -67.12
N VAL A 1098 97.12 -37.56 -67.14
CA VAL A 1098 96.90 -38.54 -68.23
C VAL A 1098 95.51 -38.42 -68.86
N ASN A 1099 95.27 -37.33 -69.61
CA ASN A 1099 94.32 -37.37 -70.73
C ASN A 1099 94.83 -36.52 -71.93
N PRO A 1100 95.43 -37.15 -72.96
CA PRO A 1100 95.94 -36.42 -74.13
C PRO A 1100 94.84 -35.91 -75.08
N THR A 1101 93.58 -36.33 -74.94
CA THR A 1101 92.49 -35.94 -75.88
C THR A 1101 91.72 -34.70 -75.44
N THR A 1102 91.56 -34.47 -74.14
CA THR A 1102 90.98 -33.21 -73.63
C THR A 1102 91.93 -32.03 -73.83
N LEU A 1103 93.23 -32.26 -73.68
CA LEU A 1103 94.28 -31.29 -74.05
C LEU A 1103 94.06 -30.70 -75.46
N LEU A 1104 93.68 -31.53 -76.44
CA LEU A 1104 93.41 -31.07 -77.81
C LEU A 1104 92.10 -30.27 -77.92
N LYS A 1105 91.04 -30.70 -77.21
CA LYS A 1105 89.73 -30.02 -77.23
C LYS A 1105 89.77 -28.67 -76.51
N ASP A 1106 90.41 -28.60 -75.34
CA ASP A 1106 90.50 -27.39 -74.52
C ASP A 1106 91.39 -26.33 -75.22
N LEU A 1107 92.40 -26.76 -75.98
CA LEU A 1107 93.16 -25.92 -76.92
C LEU A 1107 92.29 -25.34 -78.04
N LEU A 1108 91.31 -26.12 -78.56
CA LEU A 1108 90.39 -25.69 -79.61
C LEU A 1108 89.25 -24.80 -79.08
N THR A 1109 88.85 -24.93 -77.82
CA THR A 1109 87.80 -24.10 -77.19
C THR A 1109 88.34 -22.94 -76.35
N LEU A 1110 89.67 -22.74 -76.30
CA LEU A 1110 90.35 -21.68 -75.53
C LEU A 1110 90.04 -21.68 -74.01
N ASP A 1111 89.72 -22.85 -73.44
CA ASP A 1111 89.33 -22.96 -72.02
C ASP A 1111 90.49 -23.50 -71.17
N TYR A 1112 91.45 -22.63 -70.88
CA TYR A 1112 92.69 -23.00 -70.19
C TYR A 1112 92.55 -23.28 -68.68
N ARG A 1113 91.34 -23.20 -68.11
CA ARG A 1113 91.08 -23.38 -66.67
C ARG A 1113 91.56 -24.72 -66.08
N PRO A 1114 91.51 -25.87 -66.79
CA PRO A 1114 92.02 -27.14 -66.26
C PRO A 1114 93.55 -27.21 -66.11
N LEU A 1115 94.30 -26.33 -66.79
CA LEU A 1115 95.76 -26.47 -66.96
C LEU A 1115 96.60 -25.82 -65.86
N PHE A 1116 95.98 -25.03 -64.97
CA PHE A 1116 96.67 -24.27 -63.92
C PHE A 1116 95.98 -24.42 -62.56
N GLY A 1117 96.33 -25.47 -61.82
CA GLY A 1117 95.93 -25.62 -60.42
C GLY A 1117 96.17 -26.99 -59.80
N GLU A 1118 96.52 -27.03 -58.51
CA GLU A 1118 96.75 -28.26 -57.76
C GLU A 1118 95.43 -28.92 -57.31
N GLY A 1119 94.80 -29.73 -58.17
CA GLY A 1119 93.58 -30.47 -57.81
C GLY A 1119 92.93 -31.22 -58.97
N LEU A 1120 91.81 -31.91 -58.69
CA LEU A 1120 90.99 -32.58 -59.69
C LEU A 1120 89.71 -31.77 -59.95
N PHE A 1121 89.59 -31.20 -61.15
CA PHE A 1121 88.36 -30.58 -61.63
C PHE A 1121 87.33 -31.63 -62.02
N PHE A 1122 86.04 -31.39 -61.77
CA PHE A 1122 84.95 -32.29 -62.18
C PHE A 1122 83.71 -31.54 -62.66
N HIS A 1123 83.00 -32.14 -63.63
CA HIS A 1123 81.74 -31.60 -64.15
C HIS A 1123 80.56 -31.92 -63.25
N ALA A 1124 80.51 -33.15 -62.71
CA ALA A 1124 79.47 -33.58 -61.80
C ALA A 1124 80.01 -34.58 -60.76
N LEU A 1125 79.65 -34.40 -59.50
CA LEU A 1125 79.84 -35.33 -58.39
C LEU A 1125 78.47 -35.54 -57.73
N SER A 1126 77.94 -36.76 -57.82
CA SER A 1126 76.67 -37.14 -57.20
C SER A 1126 76.85 -38.26 -56.19
N ALA A 1127 76.17 -38.18 -55.06
CA ALA A 1127 76.21 -39.22 -54.03
C ALA A 1127 74.86 -39.38 -53.33
N LYS A 1128 74.42 -40.62 -53.08
CA LYS A 1128 73.22 -40.90 -52.28
C LYS A 1128 73.59 -41.59 -50.96
N PHE A 1129 73.50 -40.85 -49.87
CA PHE A 1129 73.76 -41.33 -48.51
C PHE A 1129 72.47 -41.74 -47.79
N VAL A 1130 72.54 -42.85 -47.07
CA VAL A 1130 71.57 -43.28 -46.06
C VAL A 1130 72.20 -43.05 -44.69
N LEU A 1131 71.53 -42.27 -43.85
CA LEU A 1131 71.98 -41.92 -42.51
C LEU A 1131 71.35 -42.86 -41.47
N GLY A 1132 72.14 -43.28 -40.48
CA GLY A 1132 71.64 -43.97 -39.29
C GLY A 1132 72.73 -44.19 -38.24
N LYS A 1133 72.41 -43.92 -36.97
CA LYS A 1133 73.30 -44.16 -35.81
C LYS A 1133 74.68 -43.48 -35.92
N GLY A 1134 74.73 -42.26 -36.45
CA GLY A 1134 75.98 -41.52 -36.68
C GLY A 1134 76.77 -41.88 -37.95
N LEU A 1135 76.35 -42.95 -38.67
CA LEU A 1135 76.99 -43.40 -39.91
C LEU A 1135 76.19 -42.94 -41.13
N ALA A 1136 76.90 -42.46 -42.17
CA ALA A 1136 76.36 -42.15 -43.48
C ALA A 1136 76.89 -43.16 -44.51
N ARG A 1137 76.05 -44.09 -44.98
CA ARG A 1137 76.42 -45.14 -45.95
C ARG A 1137 75.97 -44.77 -47.36
N SER A 1138 76.86 -44.91 -48.34
CA SER A 1138 76.52 -44.79 -49.77
C SER A 1138 76.91 -46.06 -50.52
N GLN A 1139 76.13 -46.39 -51.55
CA GLN A 1139 76.44 -47.40 -52.57
C GLN A 1139 76.52 -46.77 -53.97
N ASP A 1140 76.34 -45.45 -54.06
CA ASP A 1140 76.13 -44.74 -55.31
C ASP A 1140 76.80 -43.36 -55.24
N ILE A 1141 78.12 -43.35 -55.11
CA ILE A 1141 78.97 -42.19 -55.33
C ILE A 1141 79.42 -42.24 -56.79
N ARG A 1142 79.27 -41.15 -57.55
CA ARG A 1142 79.75 -41.02 -58.93
C ARG A 1142 80.39 -39.66 -59.14
N LEU A 1143 81.61 -39.64 -59.67
CA LEU A 1143 82.30 -38.44 -60.12
C LEU A 1143 82.60 -38.55 -61.62
N ASN A 1144 82.20 -37.54 -62.38
CA ASN A 1144 82.48 -37.40 -63.80
C ASN A 1144 83.32 -36.14 -64.01
N SER A 1145 84.53 -36.33 -64.54
CA SER A 1145 85.46 -35.26 -64.94
C SER A 1145 85.91 -35.44 -66.39
N SER A 1146 86.63 -34.46 -66.92
CA SER A 1146 87.30 -34.57 -68.22
C SER A 1146 88.45 -35.58 -68.21
N ALA A 1147 89.10 -35.79 -67.05
CA ALA A 1147 90.23 -36.72 -66.91
C ALA A 1147 89.82 -38.16 -66.61
N LEU A 1148 88.76 -38.37 -65.81
CA LEU A 1148 88.32 -39.68 -65.33
C LEU A 1148 86.85 -39.73 -64.95
N ALA A 1149 86.27 -40.93 -64.94
CA ALA A 1149 85.08 -41.26 -64.18
C ALA A 1149 85.45 -42.07 -62.94
N MET A 1150 84.67 -41.94 -61.86
CA MET A 1150 84.85 -42.71 -60.64
C MET A 1150 83.48 -43.12 -60.08
N HIS A 1151 83.32 -44.39 -59.74
CA HIS A 1151 82.20 -44.90 -58.95
C HIS A 1151 82.69 -45.28 -57.55
N GLY A 1152 81.85 -45.18 -56.53
CA GLY A 1152 82.26 -45.51 -55.17
C GLY A 1152 81.13 -45.90 -54.22
N ALA A 1153 81.50 -46.68 -53.20
CA ALA A 1153 80.64 -47.16 -52.14
C ALA A 1153 81.40 -47.22 -50.83
N GLY A 1154 80.74 -46.97 -49.71
CA GLY A 1154 81.38 -46.95 -48.40
C GLY A 1154 80.58 -46.23 -47.31
N THR A 1155 81.27 -45.84 -46.25
CA THR A 1155 80.71 -45.22 -45.05
C THR A 1155 81.52 -44.00 -44.63
N LEU A 1156 80.82 -42.95 -44.19
CA LEU A 1156 81.37 -41.84 -43.43
C LEU A 1156 80.88 -41.97 -41.99
N ASP A 1157 81.79 -42.00 -41.02
CA ASP A 1157 81.45 -41.82 -39.61
C ASP A 1157 81.42 -40.32 -39.32
N MET A 1158 80.22 -39.80 -39.04
CA MET A 1158 80.01 -38.38 -38.80
C MET A 1158 80.27 -37.99 -37.34
N VAL A 1159 80.50 -38.95 -36.44
CA VAL A 1159 80.75 -38.75 -35.01
C VAL A 1159 82.25 -38.65 -34.78
N ASP A 1160 82.99 -39.65 -35.26
CA ASP A 1160 84.45 -39.74 -35.14
C ASP A 1160 85.18 -39.10 -36.33
N GLN A 1161 84.43 -38.50 -37.26
CA GLN A 1161 84.94 -37.75 -38.42
C GLN A 1161 85.84 -38.56 -39.35
N GLN A 1162 85.48 -39.83 -39.57
CA GLN A 1162 86.25 -40.77 -40.40
C GLN A 1162 85.53 -41.10 -41.71
N MET A 1163 86.29 -41.40 -42.75
CA MET A 1163 85.77 -42.01 -43.97
C MET A 1163 86.37 -43.39 -44.23
N ASN A 1164 85.60 -44.24 -44.90
CA ASN A 1164 86.05 -45.50 -45.47
C ASN A 1164 85.26 -45.73 -46.77
N LEU A 1165 85.87 -45.38 -47.91
CA LEU A 1165 85.25 -45.42 -49.23
C LEU A 1165 86.08 -46.29 -50.19
N ASN A 1166 85.45 -47.30 -50.79
CA ASN A 1166 85.98 -48.01 -51.95
C ASN A 1166 85.63 -47.21 -53.21
N LEU A 1167 86.65 -46.88 -54.01
CA LEU A 1167 86.53 -46.06 -55.22
C LEU A 1167 87.07 -46.83 -56.43
N GLN A 1168 86.19 -47.11 -57.39
CA GLN A 1168 86.52 -47.63 -58.72
C GLN A 1168 86.78 -46.44 -59.66
N VAL A 1169 88.02 -46.26 -60.09
CA VAL A 1169 88.45 -45.17 -60.98
C VAL A 1169 88.65 -45.71 -62.40
N TYR A 1170 88.05 -45.03 -63.37
CA TYR A 1170 88.08 -45.31 -64.80
C TYR A 1170 88.72 -44.11 -65.53
N PRO A 1171 90.05 -44.08 -65.68
CA PRO A 1171 90.78 -42.93 -66.25
C PRO A 1171 90.72 -42.82 -67.78
N LEU A 1172 90.09 -43.78 -68.48
CA LEU A 1172 90.13 -43.89 -69.94
C LEU A 1172 88.74 -44.00 -70.58
N GLN A 1173 87.69 -43.48 -69.95
CA GLN A 1173 86.31 -43.58 -70.46
C GLN A 1173 86.14 -43.02 -71.89
N SER A 1174 86.95 -42.03 -72.29
CA SER A 1174 86.99 -41.48 -73.65
C SER A 1174 87.52 -42.47 -74.69
N PHE A 1175 88.39 -43.41 -74.30
CA PHE A 1175 88.90 -44.49 -75.15
C PHE A 1175 87.91 -45.64 -75.29
N ASP A 1176 87.09 -45.92 -74.26
CA ASP A 1176 86.04 -46.95 -74.32
C ASP A 1176 85.05 -46.68 -75.48
N TRP A 1177 84.69 -45.41 -75.69
CA TRP A 1177 83.93 -44.97 -76.89
C TRP A 1177 84.74 -45.24 -78.17
N LEU A 1178 85.92 -44.64 -78.31
CA LEU A 1178 86.68 -44.64 -79.56
C LEU A 1178 87.09 -46.05 -80.05
N LEU A 1179 87.21 -47.02 -79.16
CA LEU A 1179 87.64 -48.39 -79.47
C LEU A 1179 86.50 -49.42 -79.39
N GLY A 1180 85.41 -49.15 -78.67
CA GLY A 1180 84.27 -50.07 -78.53
C GLY A 1180 83.54 -50.32 -79.85
N ASP A 1181 83.45 -49.31 -80.72
CA ASP A 1181 82.82 -49.39 -82.04
C ASP A 1181 83.73 -50.01 -83.14
N PHE A 1182 84.98 -50.38 -82.83
CA PHE A 1182 85.87 -51.03 -83.81
C PHE A 1182 85.55 -52.54 -83.95
N PRO A 1183 85.07 -53.01 -85.11
CA PRO A 1183 84.39 -54.30 -85.25
C PRO A 1183 85.26 -55.56 -85.02
N LEU A 1184 86.58 -55.41 -84.89
CA LEU A 1184 87.52 -56.51 -84.62
C LEU A 1184 88.34 -56.33 -83.33
N LEU A 1185 88.53 -55.09 -82.86
CA LEU A 1185 89.32 -54.81 -81.65
C LEU A 1185 88.46 -54.80 -80.38
N GLY A 1186 87.18 -54.39 -80.49
CA GLY A 1186 86.23 -54.38 -79.38
C GLY A 1186 86.09 -55.73 -78.65
N PRO A 1187 85.84 -56.87 -79.35
CA PRO A 1187 85.72 -58.16 -78.66
C PRO A 1187 87.04 -58.68 -78.09
N ALA A 1188 88.16 -58.41 -78.77
CA ALA A 1188 89.47 -58.99 -78.46
C ALA A 1188 90.19 -58.30 -77.28
N LEU A 1189 90.01 -56.99 -77.11
CA LEU A 1189 90.66 -56.23 -76.03
C LEU A 1189 89.78 -56.04 -74.78
N PHE A 1190 88.45 -56.16 -74.91
CA PHE A 1190 87.51 -55.71 -73.85
C PHE A 1190 86.68 -56.83 -73.20
N GLY A 1191 86.67 -58.04 -73.78
CA GLY A 1191 85.83 -59.15 -73.31
C GLY A 1191 84.34 -58.77 -73.24
N HIS A 1192 83.59 -59.40 -72.32
CA HIS A 1192 82.17 -59.08 -72.09
C HIS A 1192 81.93 -57.86 -71.18
N SER A 1193 82.98 -57.19 -70.68
CA SER A 1193 82.86 -56.09 -69.72
C SER A 1193 83.02 -54.69 -70.31
N GLY A 1194 83.63 -54.55 -71.49
CA GLY A 1194 83.58 -53.30 -72.27
C GLY A 1194 84.34 -52.10 -71.70
N LYS A 1195 85.42 -52.30 -70.91
CA LYS A 1195 86.22 -51.21 -70.32
C LYS A 1195 87.73 -51.48 -70.36
N VAL A 1196 88.54 -50.47 -70.74
CA VAL A 1196 90.01 -50.60 -70.87
C VAL A 1196 90.75 -50.77 -69.53
N LEU A 1197 90.43 -49.98 -68.51
CA LEU A 1197 91.18 -49.95 -67.25
C LEU A 1197 90.30 -49.59 -66.05
N GLU A 1198 90.22 -50.50 -65.07
CA GLU A 1198 89.60 -50.26 -63.77
C GLU A 1198 90.66 -50.25 -62.66
N LEU A 1199 90.64 -49.22 -61.82
CA LEU A 1199 91.57 -49.07 -60.71
C LEU A 1199 90.80 -48.93 -59.39
N ASN A 1200 91.02 -49.88 -58.49
CA ASN A 1200 90.41 -49.87 -57.17
C ASN A 1200 91.29 -49.09 -56.18
N TYR A 1201 90.67 -48.19 -55.44
CA TYR A 1201 91.28 -47.38 -54.38
C TYR A 1201 90.46 -47.45 -53.10
N LEU A 1202 91.13 -47.33 -51.96
CA LEU A 1202 90.55 -47.21 -50.62
C LEU A 1202 90.88 -45.81 -50.09
N ALA A 1203 89.87 -44.98 -49.85
CA ALA A 1203 90.02 -43.72 -49.11
C ALA A 1203 89.60 -43.96 -47.66
N GLN A 1204 90.58 -43.94 -46.73
CA GLN A 1204 90.37 -44.26 -45.31
C GLN A 1204 91.06 -43.26 -44.38
N GLY A 1205 90.51 -43.09 -43.16
CA GLY A 1205 91.05 -42.21 -42.11
C GLY A 1205 90.19 -40.97 -41.85
N SER A 1206 90.76 -39.94 -41.22
CA SER A 1206 90.04 -38.67 -40.97
C SER A 1206 89.53 -38.07 -42.28
N TRP A 1207 88.29 -37.57 -42.29
CA TRP A 1207 87.70 -36.96 -43.47
C TRP A 1207 88.28 -35.58 -43.83
N GLU A 1208 89.06 -34.97 -42.93
CA GLU A 1208 89.78 -33.71 -43.18
C GLU A 1208 90.99 -33.95 -44.09
N HIS A 1209 91.68 -35.08 -43.86
CA HIS A 1209 92.90 -35.51 -44.55
C HIS A 1209 92.89 -37.04 -44.79
N PRO A 1210 92.03 -37.54 -45.69
CA PRO A 1210 91.89 -38.97 -45.92
C PRO A 1210 93.12 -39.54 -46.64
N MET A 1211 93.56 -40.72 -46.22
CA MET A 1211 94.63 -41.47 -46.90
C MET A 1211 94.02 -42.30 -48.01
N VAL A 1212 94.43 -42.05 -49.26
CA VAL A 1212 93.94 -42.78 -50.44
C VAL A 1212 95.03 -43.74 -50.91
N THR A 1213 94.77 -45.05 -50.82
CA THR A 1213 95.70 -46.12 -51.22
C THR A 1213 95.10 -46.97 -52.34
N ARG A 1214 95.94 -47.57 -53.20
CA ARG A 1214 95.48 -48.44 -54.30
C ARG A 1214 95.31 -49.88 -53.81
N ILE A 1215 94.20 -50.52 -54.16
CA ILE A 1215 93.94 -51.95 -53.91
C ILE A 1215 94.28 -52.75 -55.18
N SER A 1216 95.12 -53.77 -55.06
CA SER A 1216 95.35 -54.75 -56.14
C SER A 1216 94.21 -55.79 -56.16
N SER A 1217 93.82 -56.23 -57.36
CA SER A 1217 92.62 -57.04 -57.59
C SER A 1217 92.69 -58.51 -57.12
N SER A 1218 93.69 -58.91 -56.34
CA SER A 1218 93.92 -60.31 -55.93
C SER A 1218 93.29 -60.70 -54.58
N SER A 1219 92.54 -59.82 -53.90
CA SER A 1219 92.04 -60.05 -52.53
C SER A 1219 90.51 -60.15 -52.39
N ALA A 1220 89.74 -60.09 -53.48
CA ALA A 1220 88.28 -59.94 -53.45
C ALA A 1220 87.48 -61.26 -53.51
N LYS A 1221 88.05 -62.40 -53.09
CA LYS A 1221 87.38 -63.72 -53.19
C LYS A 1221 87.09 -64.47 -51.89
N ASP A 1222 87.42 -63.88 -50.73
CA ASP A 1222 87.01 -64.39 -49.41
C ASP A 1222 86.77 -63.22 -48.44
N LYS A 1223 85.52 -62.74 -48.36
CA LYS A 1223 84.81 -62.24 -47.16
C LYS A 1223 83.41 -61.72 -47.46
#